data_AF-A0A961CUS7-F1
#
_entry.id   AF-A0A961CUS7-F1
#
_cell.length_a   1.000
_cell.length_b   1.000
_cell.length_c   1.000
_cell.angle_alpha   90.00
_cell.angle_beta   90.00
_cell.angle_gamma   90.00
#
_symmetry.space_group_name_H-M   'P 1'
#
loop_
_entity.id
_entity.type
_entity.pdbx_description
1 polymer ?
#
loop_
_entity_poly.entity_id
_entity_poly.type
_entity_poly.pdbx_seq_one_letter_code
_entity_poly.pdbx_strand_id
1 'polypeptide(L)'
;MSCRPHGRILRRSVVVFGFGLLLSVVPLPVLHFETESVGAVEDVPTVTAMTAAQADAARAATGEPVGADRVVAADVSAGEFSAIGFTFDSEPTAPVLVRVRDADGNLGRWQALETDDGEGPDAGSAEAGRSGTAPLWVGSGTGYEVSLGAGDAVGAKVVTVRDELRRVTADSTPVAGAATPPPFGIRTRDVWGARAPLSTSYASTVKLAVVHHSDSGNSYGPGDVPGILRSIQAFHMDGRGWSDIAYNFVVDKFGTVWEGRGGGIDRPVIGAHAMGFNTGSVGVMVIGDYTQATPTAAALESVSSVIGWKMAQHLADPAGTVAFTSGGSTKYPAGQLLYLPGVVGHGDVGQTSCPGSIANSLGSIRRRAQEWATWIRTTSVPVGSLDSLDGGGGTVTARGWAKDLSTATAPQVELTVGASSRTVTANRSRPDVAAVHPSYGSSTGFEATLAGVPPGKQMACVTVHDADGGPPTSLGCRRVLVDDPTGLSPTGSITSIVGLIGGFRVQASTADSDGAAPRSIVVYVDGSPVLTTTTDSHGRLDVTRAGVLGGRREVCVIVGNRGGGQDVVADCAFVDVLGWSPMGNLESVTRSGRHVALSGWAFDPESHAPISVAVLFDGRRVAVVPADRSRPDVAASKGMGSNSGWGAELWALPDGAHTVCAVALNVGGGADQNLGCRNVVVK
;
A
#
# COMPACT_ATOMS: atom_id res chain seq x y z
N MET A 1 -92.33 -1.58 -20.67
CA MET A 1 -92.61 -0.90 -19.38
C MET A 1 -91.43 -1.23 -18.47
N SER A 2 -90.47 -0.33 -18.25
CA SER A 2 -90.49 0.91 -17.45
C SER A 2 -90.21 0.69 -15.95
N CYS A 3 -89.28 1.50 -15.43
CA CYS A 3 -88.88 1.76 -14.04
C CYS A 3 -87.98 0.78 -13.22
N ARG A 4 -86.85 1.38 -12.78
CA ARG A 4 -86.00 1.13 -11.60
C ARG A 4 -86.83 1.27 -10.27
N PRO A 5 -86.32 1.01 -9.03
CA PRO A 5 -84.91 0.98 -8.58
C PRO A 5 -84.60 -0.18 -7.55
N HIS A 6 -83.48 -0.28 -6.79
CA HIS A 6 -82.21 0.47 -6.72
C HIS A 6 -81.03 -0.45 -6.25
N GLY A 7 -79.84 0.12 -5.99
CA GLY A 7 -78.70 -0.55 -5.35
C GLY A 7 -77.34 0.08 -5.70
N ARG A 8 -76.77 0.91 -4.81
CA ARG A 8 -75.43 1.52 -4.97
C ARG A 8 -74.43 0.88 -4.01
N ILE A 9 -73.19 0.70 -4.46
CA ILE A 9 -71.94 1.11 -3.79
C ILE A 9 -70.84 1.22 -4.86
N LEU A 10 -69.99 2.24 -4.77
CA LEU A 10 -69.06 2.60 -5.86
C LEU A 10 -67.74 1.81 -5.79
N ARG A 11 -67.21 1.46 -6.97
CA ARG A 11 -65.78 1.12 -7.12
C ARG A 11 -64.94 2.36 -6.83
N ARG A 12 -63.94 2.25 -5.95
CA ARG A 12 -62.92 3.30 -5.78
C ARG A 12 -61.88 3.19 -6.89
N SER A 13 -61.65 4.29 -7.58
CA SER A 13 -60.49 4.49 -8.46
C SER A 13 -59.20 4.46 -7.63
N VAL A 14 -58.18 3.77 -8.13
CA VAL A 14 -56.80 3.99 -7.68
C VAL A 14 -56.13 4.84 -8.74
N VAL A 15 -55.89 6.11 -8.41
CA VAL A 15 -55.00 6.98 -9.18
C VAL A 15 -53.58 6.58 -8.82
N VAL A 16 -52.88 5.94 -9.75
CA VAL A 16 -51.44 5.67 -9.60
C VAL A 16 -50.70 6.96 -9.91
N PHE A 17 -50.14 7.59 -8.87
CA PHE A 17 -49.20 8.68 -9.06
C PHE A 17 -47.95 8.15 -9.76
N GLY A 18 -47.62 8.74 -10.91
CA GLY A 18 -46.35 8.49 -11.59
C GLY A 18 -45.19 9.13 -10.83
N PHE A 19 -44.60 8.40 -9.89
CA PHE A 19 -43.22 8.63 -9.49
C PHE A 19 -42.32 7.74 -10.33
N GLY A 20 -41.63 8.34 -11.30
CA GLY A 20 -40.53 7.67 -12.00
C GLY A 20 -39.38 7.47 -11.03
N LEU A 21 -39.35 6.34 -10.34
CA LEU A 21 -38.21 5.96 -9.52
C LEU A 21 -37.09 5.52 -10.47
N LEU A 22 -36.16 6.44 -10.75
CA LEU A 22 -34.86 6.12 -11.32
C LEU A 22 -34.11 5.23 -10.33
N LEU A 23 -34.33 3.92 -10.43
CA LEU A 23 -33.51 2.89 -9.81
C LEU A 23 -32.16 2.89 -10.55
N SER A 24 -31.26 3.78 -10.11
CA SER A 24 -29.85 3.69 -10.44
C SER A 24 -29.31 2.36 -9.93
N VAL A 25 -29.17 1.40 -10.86
CA VAL A 25 -28.46 0.13 -10.60
C VAL A 25 -26.98 0.48 -10.47
N VAL A 26 -26.55 0.78 -9.25
CA VAL A 26 -25.14 1.03 -8.94
C VAL A 26 -24.42 -0.32 -9.02
N PRO A 27 -23.42 -0.49 -9.92
CA PRO A 27 -22.62 -1.71 -9.94
C PRO A 27 -21.86 -1.84 -8.62
N LEU A 28 -21.92 -3.02 -8.00
CA LEU A 28 -21.14 -3.29 -6.79
C LEU A 28 -19.65 -3.36 -7.16
N PRO A 29 -18.76 -2.67 -6.42
CA PRO A 29 -17.34 -2.58 -6.78
C PRO A 29 -16.63 -3.95 -6.66
N VAL A 30 -15.71 -4.21 -7.60
CA VAL A 30 -14.83 -5.39 -7.57
C VAL A 30 -13.85 -5.26 -6.40
N LEU A 31 -13.76 -6.30 -5.57
CA LEU A 31 -12.97 -6.32 -4.34
C LEU A 31 -11.71 -7.17 -4.53
N HIS A 32 -10.53 -6.55 -4.51
CA HIS A 32 -9.24 -7.25 -4.54
C HIS A 32 -8.66 -7.35 -3.12
N PHE A 33 -7.60 -8.14 -2.95
CA PHE A 33 -6.76 -8.13 -1.76
C PHE A 33 -5.36 -7.65 -2.14
N GLU A 34 -4.87 -6.66 -1.42
CA GLU A 34 -3.49 -6.16 -1.54
C GLU A 34 -2.84 -6.21 -0.15
N THR A 35 -1.52 -6.37 -0.11
CA THR A 35 -0.76 -6.25 1.13
C THR A 35 -0.64 -4.77 1.48
N GLU A 36 -1.49 -4.32 2.40
CA GLU A 36 -1.60 -2.95 2.84
C GLU A 36 -0.92 -2.82 4.20
N SER A 37 0.11 -1.97 4.33
CA SER A 37 0.60 -1.64 5.67
C SER A 37 -0.39 -0.68 6.36
N VAL A 38 -0.74 -0.99 7.61
CA VAL A 38 -1.72 -0.26 8.41
C VAL A 38 -1.09 0.12 9.75
N GLY A 39 -1.25 1.38 10.16
CA GLY A 39 -0.82 1.87 11.47
C GLY A 39 -1.86 1.60 12.56
N ALA A 40 -1.52 0.78 13.54
CA ALA A 40 -2.24 0.66 14.79
C ALA A 40 -1.76 1.74 15.77
N VAL A 41 -2.63 2.70 16.08
CA VAL A 41 -2.38 3.80 17.02
C VAL A 41 -2.92 3.44 18.40
N GLU A 42 -2.03 3.29 19.38
CA GLU A 42 -2.37 2.86 20.73
C GLU A 42 -1.83 3.86 21.78
N ASP A 43 -2.46 3.94 22.96
CA ASP A 43 -1.90 4.68 24.08
C ASP A 43 -0.56 4.07 24.51
N VAL A 44 0.44 4.91 24.82
CA VAL A 44 1.68 4.42 25.43
C VAL A 44 1.32 3.72 26.76
N PRO A 45 1.69 2.43 26.96
CA PRO A 45 1.34 1.71 28.17
C PRO A 45 1.90 2.33 29.45
N THR A 46 1.39 1.92 30.61
CA THR A 46 1.78 2.49 31.91
C THR A 46 3.29 2.52 32.10
N VAL A 47 3.84 3.73 32.16
CA VAL A 47 5.26 3.99 32.29
C VAL A 47 5.68 4.07 33.76
N THR A 48 6.92 3.65 34.06
CA THR A 48 7.55 3.74 35.39
C THR A 48 8.83 4.56 35.33
N ALA A 49 9.26 5.13 36.47
CA ALA A 49 10.54 5.83 36.55
C ALA A 49 11.70 4.92 36.13
N MET A 50 12.62 5.49 35.34
CA MET A 50 13.72 4.74 34.72
C MET A 50 14.80 4.36 35.74
N THR A 51 15.26 3.10 35.71
CA THR A 51 16.34 2.64 36.60
C THR A 51 17.72 3.14 36.14
N ALA A 52 18.68 3.22 37.07
CA ALA A 52 20.05 3.62 36.75
C ALA A 52 20.70 2.74 35.66
N ALA A 53 20.47 1.42 35.70
CA ALA A 53 20.98 0.49 34.68
C ALA A 53 20.35 0.72 33.30
N GLN A 54 19.06 1.06 33.24
CA GLN A 54 18.42 1.48 31.99
C GLN A 54 18.97 2.81 31.49
N ALA A 55 19.25 3.77 32.40
CA ALA A 55 19.84 5.05 32.04
C ALA A 55 21.25 4.91 31.47
N ASP A 56 22.11 4.09 32.08
CA ASP A 56 23.45 3.82 31.54
C ASP A 56 23.40 3.08 30.19
N ALA A 57 22.44 2.17 29.99
CA ALA A 57 22.22 1.52 28.69
C ALA A 57 21.65 2.46 27.61
N ALA A 58 20.81 3.43 27.99
CA ALA A 58 20.21 4.40 27.07
C ALA A 58 21.18 5.52 26.66
N ARG A 59 22.13 5.91 27.52
CA ARG A 59 23.19 6.89 27.20
C ARG A 59 24.00 6.54 25.96
N ALA A 60 24.20 5.25 25.68
CA ALA A 60 24.90 4.79 24.49
C ALA A 60 24.14 5.07 23.17
N ALA A 61 22.83 5.34 23.24
CA ALA A 61 21.99 5.65 22.07
C ALA A 61 21.86 7.16 21.81
N THR A 62 21.93 7.99 22.86
CA THR A 62 21.81 9.46 22.76
C THR A 62 23.16 10.16 22.62
N GLY A 63 24.27 9.55 23.04
CA GLY A 63 25.56 10.22 23.19
C GLY A 63 25.64 11.18 24.40
N GLU A 64 24.47 11.64 24.88
CA GLU A 64 24.30 12.56 26.01
C GLU A 64 23.78 11.85 27.30
N PRO A 65 24.00 12.42 28.50
CA PRO A 65 23.47 11.89 29.76
C PRO A 65 21.93 11.83 29.79
N VAL A 66 21.40 10.62 29.74
CA VAL A 66 19.96 10.36 29.88
C VAL A 66 19.51 10.69 31.31
N GLY A 67 18.55 11.62 31.42
CA GLY A 67 18.06 12.22 32.67
C GLY A 67 17.26 11.28 33.58
N ALA A 68 17.20 11.61 34.87
CA ALA A 68 16.52 10.83 35.90
C ALA A 68 14.99 11.08 35.97
N ASP A 69 14.51 12.09 35.25
CA ASP A 69 13.12 12.49 35.05
C ASP A 69 12.43 11.72 33.91
N ARG A 70 13.09 10.70 33.37
CA ARG A 70 12.56 9.85 32.30
C ARG A 70 11.79 8.67 32.81
N VAL A 71 10.83 8.26 31.99
CA VAL A 71 9.92 7.15 32.24
C VAL A 71 10.08 6.10 31.15
N VAL A 72 9.80 4.84 31.48
CA VAL A 72 9.92 3.68 30.58
C VAL A 72 8.66 2.84 30.64
N ALA A 73 8.11 2.45 29.49
CA ALA A 73 7.17 1.34 29.40
C ALA A 73 7.98 0.03 29.28
N ALA A 74 7.82 -0.87 30.23
CA ALA A 74 8.59 -2.11 30.31
C ALA A 74 8.03 -3.20 29.39
N ASP A 75 8.87 -3.61 28.43
CA ASP A 75 8.79 -4.79 27.56
C ASP A 75 7.37 -5.16 27.06
N VAL A 76 6.74 -4.17 26.41
CA VAL A 76 5.38 -4.26 25.87
C VAL A 76 5.35 -5.34 24.80
N SER A 77 4.53 -6.37 24.99
CA SER A 77 4.27 -7.37 23.95
C SER A 77 3.22 -6.86 22.98
N ALA A 78 3.52 -6.91 21.68
CA ALA A 78 2.63 -6.47 20.61
C ALA A 78 2.36 -7.62 19.63
N GLY A 79 1.30 -7.50 18.82
CA GLY A 79 1.22 -8.30 17.59
C GLY A 79 2.34 -7.88 16.63
N GLU A 80 2.83 -8.82 15.83
CA GLU A 80 3.95 -8.64 14.88
C GLU A 80 3.83 -7.34 14.07
N PHE A 81 4.90 -6.54 14.02
CA PHE A 81 4.92 -5.23 13.36
C PHE A 81 6.22 -4.98 12.57
N SER A 82 6.11 -4.32 11.42
CA SER A 82 7.21 -4.02 10.51
C SER A 82 7.89 -2.67 10.78
N ALA A 83 7.19 -1.73 11.41
CA ALA A 83 7.75 -0.45 11.86
C ALA A 83 7.08 0.07 13.15
N ILE A 84 7.77 0.98 13.84
CA ILE A 84 7.28 1.66 15.05
C ILE A 84 7.65 3.16 15.04
N GLY A 85 6.72 4.00 15.47
CA GLY A 85 6.94 5.43 15.70
C GLY A 85 5.99 5.96 16.78
N PHE A 86 6.05 7.27 17.06
CA PHE A 86 5.21 7.90 18.09
C PHE A 86 4.56 9.19 17.60
N THR A 87 3.39 9.52 18.14
CA THR A 87 2.71 10.81 17.92
C THR A 87 2.30 11.46 19.23
N PHE A 88 2.29 12.79 19.23
CA PHE A 88 2.14 13.64 20.40
C PHE A 88 1.21 14.81 20.11
N ASP A 89 0.55 15.35 21.15
CA ASP A 89 -0.32 16.54 21.01
C ASP A 89 0.48 17.84 20.81
N SER A 90 1.75 17.85 21.25
CA SER A 90 2.75 18.88 20.98
C SER A 90 4.10 18.20 20.75
N GLU A 91 5.09 18.93 20.21
CA GLU A 91 6.46 18.43 20.09
C GLU A 91 7.01 17.95 21.46
N PRO A 92 7.70 16.78 21.53
CA PRO A 92 8.26 16.27 22.77
C PRO A 92 9.48 17.08 23.21
N THR A 93 9.57 17.35 24.51
CA THR A 93 10.65 18.15 25.12
C THR A 93 11.92 17.37 25.42
N ALA A 94 11.87 16.04 25.35
CA ALA A 94 13.03 15.15 25.50
C ALA A 94 13.11 14.10 24.38
N PRO A 95 14.31 13.58 24.04
CA PRO A 95 14.47 12.58 22.97
C PRO A 95 13.57 11.35 23.16
N VAL A 96 12.94 10.88 22.10
CA VAL A 96 12.12 9.65 22.11
C VAL A 96 13.04 8.47 21.85
N LEU A 97 13.15 7.53 22.81
CA LEU A 97 14.00 6.35 22.65
C LEU A 97 13.15 5.09 22.59
N VAL A 98 13.48 4.19 21.66
CA VAL A 98 12.82 2.89 21.51
C VAL A 98 13.86 1.77 21.42
N ARG A 99 13.52 0.58 21.89
CA ARG A 99 14.19 -0.67 21.51
C ARG A 99 13.15 -1.74 21.25
N VAL A 100 13.30 -2.44 20.14
CA VAL A 100 12.34 -3.44 19.67
C VAL A 100 12.83 -4.84 19.99
N ARG A 101 11.90 -5.73 20.33
CA ARG A 101 12.12 -7.16 20.50
C ARG A 101 11.87 -7.86 19.18
N ASP A 102 12.83 -8.64 18.71
CA ASP A 102 12.71 -9.40 17.45
C ASP A 102 11.79 -10.63 17.58
N ALA A 103 11.65 -11.40 16.49
CA ALA A 103 10.86 -12.64 16.46
C ALA A 103 11.47 -13.77 17.31
N ASP A 104 12.79 -13.76 17.52
CA ASP A 104 13.51 -14.72 18.37
C ASP A 104 13.41 -14.36 19.87
N GLY A 105 12.79 -13.22 20.19
CA GLY A 105 12.58 -12.74 21.55
C GLY A 105 13.73 -11.92 22.13
N ASN A 106 14.76 -11.58 21.33
CA ASN A 106 15.88 -10.76 21.79
C ASN A 106 15.50 -9.28 21.72
N LEU A 107 15.80 -8.54 22.79
CA LEU A 107 15.57 -7.10 22.86
C LEU A 107 16.78 -6.34 22.31
N GLY A 108 16.56 -5.51 21.28
CA GLY A 108 17.60 -4.75 20.62
C GLY A 108 18.23 -3.65 21.49
N ARG A 109 19.19 -2.94 20.90
CA ARG A 109 19.76 -1.71 21.49
C ARG A 109 18.73 -0.58 21.49
N TRP A 110 18.87 0.34 22.44
CA TRP A 110 18.19 1.64 22.38
C TRP A 110 18.57 2.38 21.10
N GLN A 111 17.57 3.03 20.49
CA GLN A 111 17.67 3.89 19.34
C GLN A 111 16.89 5.15 19.66
N ALA A 112 17.48 6.33 19.42
CA ALA A 112 16.71 7.56 19.36
C ALA A 112 15.91 7.57 18.06
N LEU A 113 14.71 8.13 18.10
CA LEU A 113 13.93 8.43 16.90
C LEU A 113 14.01 9.94 16.66
N GLU A 114 14.33 10.37 15.43
CA GLU A 114 14.23 11.79 15.08
C GLU A 114 12.79 12.28 15.31
N THR A 115 12.68 13.40 16.03
CA THR A 115 11.45 14.16 16.28
C THR A 115 11.60 15.46 15.52
N ASP A 116 10.77 15.68 14.51
CA ASP A 116 10.88 16.83 13.62
C ASP A 116 9.50 17.48 13.43
N ASP A 117 9.35 18.66 14.01
CA ASP A 117 8.18 19.53 13.88
C ASP A 117 8.18 20.28 12.54
N GLY A 118 9.32 20.33 11.85
CA GLY A 118 9.50 20.81 10.48
C GLY A 118 9.15 19.78 9.40
N GLU A 119 9.30 18.47 9.63
CA GLU A 119 8.76 17.44 8.73
C GLU A 119 7.25 17.35 8.92
N GLY A 120 6.52 18.16 8.14
CA GLY A 120 5.07 18.13 8.08
C GLY A 120 4.44 18.97 6.97
N PRO A 121 3.10 18.92 6.88
CA PRO A 121 2.31 19.72 5.94
C PRO A 121 2.43 21.22 6.19
N ASP A 122 2.21 22.02 5.15
CA ASP A 122 2.17 23.48 5.28
C ASP A 122 1.05 23.91 6.26
N ALA A 123 1.31 24.93 7.07
CA ALA A 123 0.39 25.39 8.10
C ALA A 123 -0.96 25.83 7.52
N GLY A 124 -2.07 25.32 8.08
CA GLY A 124 -3.41 25.58 7.58
C GLY A 124 -3.84 24.73 6.38
N SER A 125 -3.00 23.79 5.92
CA SER A 125 -3.43 22.73 4.99
C SER A 125 -4.43 21.76 5.64
N ALA A 126 -5.23 21.09 4.81
CA ALA A 126 -6.27 20.16 5.29
C ALA A 126 -5.73 18.87 5.91
N GLU A 127 -4.43 18.56 5.72
CA GLU A 127 -3.76 17.38 6.26
C GLU A 127 -2.84 17.70 7.47
N ALA A 128 -2.86 18.94 7.96
CA ALA A 128 -2.12 19.34 9.17
C ALA A 128 -2.61 18.54 10.40
N GLY A 129 -1.72 17.74 10.97
CA GLY A 129 -2.04 16.73 11.99
C GLY A 129 -1.18 16.83 13.26
N ARG A 130 -0.99 15.70 13.94
CA ARG A 130 -0.26 15.62 15.22
C ARG A 130 1.26 15.67 15.00
N SER A 131 2.00 16.15 16.01
CA SER A 131 3.46 16.02 16.03
C SER A 131 3.85 14.54 16.17
N GLY A 132 5.06 14.17 15.77
CA GLY A 132 5.50 12.78 15.81
C GLY A 132 6.96 12.57 15.44
N THR A 133 7.41 11.33 15.59
CA THR A 133 8.75 10.90 15.18
C THR A 133 8.81 10.55 13.69
N ALA A 134 10.00 10.32 13.14
CA ALA A 134 10.17 9.42 12.01
C ALA A 134 9.78 7.96 12.40
N PRO A 135 9.27 7.13 11.48
CA PRO A 135 9.00 5.72 11.74
C PRO A 135 10.27 4.85 11.59
N LEU A 136 10.63 4.12 12.64
CA LEU A 136 11.70 3.14 12.60
C LEU A 136 11.20 1.82 11.99
N TRP A 137 11.66 1.50 10.79
CA TRP A 137 11.48 0.16 10.22
C TRP A 137 12.38 -0.86 10.92
N VAL A 138 11.79 -2.00 11.29
CA VAL A 138 12.43 -3.08 12.06
C VAL A 138 12.30 -4.46 11.40
N GLY A 139 11.60 -4.56 10.27
CA GLY A 139 11.33 -5.81 9.57
C GLY A 139 10.25 -6.65 10.27
N SER A 140 10.55 -7.17 11.46
CA SER A 140 9.62 -7.93 12.31
C SER A 140 9.94 -7.72 13.79
N GLY A 141 9.13 -6.91 14.47
CA GLY A 141 9.10 -6.74 15.92
C GLY A 141 7.92 -7.46 16.57
N THR A 142 8.12 -8.07 17.73
CA THR A 142 7.08 -8.72 18.56
C THR A 142 6.80 -7.99 19.88
N GLY A 143 7.58 -6.96 20.18
CA GLY A 143 7.41 -6.12 21.35
C GLY A 143 8.40 -4.96 21.36
N TYR A 144 8.30 -4.09 22.36
CA TYR A 144 9.20 -2.94 22.49
C TYR A 144 9.28 -2.43 23.93
N GLU A 145 10.40 -1.78 24.24
CA GLU A 145 10.48 -0.78 25.30
C GLU A 145 10.56 0.60 24.68
N VAL A 146 9.90 1.58 25.31
CA VAL A 146 10.02 3.00 24.98
C VAL A 146 10.44 3.76 26.23
N SER A 147 11.32 4.76 26.06
CA SER A 147 11.60 5.79 27.06
C SER A 147 11.18 7.16 26.53
N LEU A 148 10.51 7.93 27.39
CA LEU A 148 10.04 9.30 27.12
C LEU A 148 10.43 10.22 28.29
N GLY A 149 10.34 11.54 28.09
CA GLY A 149 10.26 12.50 29.20
C GLY A 149 8.94 12.30 29.97
N ALA A 150 8.95 12.51 31.29
CA ALA A 150 7.74 12.29 32.11
C ALA A 150 6.54 13.17 31.70
N GLY A 151 6.80 14.38 31.19
CA GLY A 151 5.77 15.25 30.62
C GLY A 151 5.27 14.76 29.26
N ASP A 152 6.20 14.45 28.35
CA ASP A 152 5.90 14.03 26.98
C ASP A 152 5.12 12.70 26.91
N ALA A 153 5.25 11.85 27.93
CA ALA A 153 4.49 10.61 28.03
C ALA A 153 2.96 10.82 28.19
N VAL A 154 2.51 12.01 28.57
CA VAL A 154 1.08 12.33 28.69
C VAL A 154 0.52 12.67 27.31
N GLY A 155 -0.41 11.84 26.81
CA GLY A 155 -1.03 12.03 25.48
C GLY A 155 -0.25 11.42 24.30
N ALA A 156 0.98 10.96 24.55
CA ALA A 156 1.77 10.17 23.61
C ALA A 156 1.00 8.92 23.16
N LYS A 157 0.98 8.69 21.84
CA LYS A 157 0.54 7.44 21.24
C LYS A 157 1.73 6.73 20.60
N VAL A 158 1.80 5.43 20.77
CA VAL A 158 2.63 4.57 19.94
C VAL A 158 1.89 4.27 18.64
N VAL A 159 2.61 4.18 17.54
CA VAL A 159 2.10 3.72 16.26
C VAL A 159 2.92 2.52 15.85
N THR A 160 2.34 1.32 15.88
CA THR A 160 2.95 0.12 15.30
C THR A 160 2.34 -0.11 13.93
N VAL A 161 3.19 -0.35 12.93
CA VAL A 161 2.73 -0.61 11.56
C VAL A 161 2.81 -2.09 11.28
N ARG A 162 1.74 -2.67 10.73
CA ARG A 162 1.66 -4.09 10.34
C ARG A 162 1.28 -4.18 8.88
N ASP A 163 1.83 -5.18 8.18
CA ASP A 163 1.40 -5.52 6.83
C ASP A 163 0.14 -6.40 6.93
N GLU A 164 -1.03 -5.82 6.66
CA GLU A 164 -2.32 -6.51 6.66
C GLU A 164 -2.75 -6.87 5.22
N LEU A 165 -3.35 -8.05 5.04
CA LEU A 165 -4.06 -8.37 3.79
C LEU A 165 -5.45 -7.73 3.81
N ARG A 166 -5.56 -6.51 3.27
CA ARG A 166 -6.82 -5.75 3.26
C ARG A 166 -7.64 -5.95 2.01
N ARG A 167 -8.96 -5.91 2.21
CA ARG A 167 -9.99 -6.07 1.18
C ARG A 167 -10.31 -4.70 0.59
N VAL A 168 -9.65 -4.34 -0.50
CA VAL A 168 -9.77 -3.02 -1.13
C VAL A 168 -10.87 -3.05 -2.19
N THR A 169 -11.83 -2.12 -2.12
CA THR A 169 -12.68 -1.77 -3.28
C THR A 169 -11.79 -1.13 -4.33
N ALA A 170 -11.84 -1.61 -5.58
CA ALA A 170 -11.05 -1.04 -6.67
C ALA A 170 -11.55 0.38 -7.04
N ASP A 171 -11.15 1.36 -6.24
CA ASP A 171 -11.30 2.79 -6.49
C ASP A 171 -9.92 3.49 -6.42
N SER A 172 -8.95 2.85 -7.09
CA SER A 172 -7.78 3.55 -7.60
C SER A 172 -8.10 4.07 -9.00
N THR A 173 -8.76 5.22 -9.09
CA THR A 173 -8.47 6.11 -10.22
C THR A 173 -7.01 6.55 -10.09
N PRO A 174 -6.07 6.11 -10.95
CA PRO A 174 -4.77 6.76 -11.01
C PRO A 174 -5.00 8.22 -11.40
N VAL A 175 -4.50 9.13 -10.56
CA VAL A 175 -4.61 10.58 -10.81
C VAL A 175 -3.54 10.98 -11.82
N ALA A 176 -3.81 10.64 -13.09
CA ALA A 176 -2.96 10.98 -14.21
C ALA A 176 -2.84 12.52 -14.35
N GLY A 177 -1.67 13.07 -14.09
CA GLY A 177 -1.03 13.86 -15.12
C GLY A 177 -0.14 12.93 -15.95
N ALA A 178 0.81 13.50 -16.69
CA ALA A 178 2.05 12.79 -17.00
C ALA A 178 3.09 13.83 -17.38
N ALA A 179 4.19 13.91 -16.65
CA ALA A 179 5.33 14.70 -17.07
C ALA A 179 6.25 13.84 -17.97
N THR A 180 7.19 14.48 -18.69
CA THR A 180 8.22 13.82 -19.51
C THR A 180 8.76 12.56 -18.82
N PRO A 181 8.79 11.37 -19.43
CA PRO A 181 9.28 10.16 -18.77
C PRO A 181 10.71 10.35 -18.29
N PRO A 182 11.07 9.82 -17.12
CA PRO A 182 12.45 9.84 -16.67
C PRO A 182 13.31 9.03 -17.66
N PRO A 183 14.51 9.53 -18.04
CA PRO A 183 15.47 8.76 -18.85
C PRO A 183 16.14 7.60 -18.05
N PHE A 184 15.65 7.35 -16.84
CA PHE A 184 16.06 6.31 -15.90
C PHE A 184 14.79 5.67 -15.29
N GLY A 185 14.88 4.44 -14.79
CA GLY A 185 13.71 3.76 -14.24
C GLY A 185 13.26 4.34 -12.90
N ILE A 186 12.00 4.81 -12.82
CA ILE A 186 11.30 5.03 -11.54
C ILE A 186 10.34 3.86 -11.31
N ARG A 187 10.36 3.30 -10.11
CA ARG A 187 9.38 2.30 -9.65
C ARG A 187 8.11 3.02 -9.19
N THR A 188 7.04 2.83 -9.93
CA THR A 188 5.72 3.42 -9.69
C THR A 188 5.04 2.85 -8.46
N ARG A 189 4.01 3.54 -7.97
CA ARG A 189 3.27 3.21 -6.75
C ARG A 189 2.63 1.81 -6.72
N ASP A 190 2.21 1.28 -7.85
CA ASP A 190 1.71 -0.09 -8.00
C ASP A 190 2.79 -1.15 -7.72
N VAL A 191 4.06 -0.87 -8.05
CA VAL A 191 5.17 -1.82 -7.87
C VAL A 191 5.49 -2.08 -6.40
N TRP A 192 5.24 -1.10 -5.51
CA TRP A 192 5.47 -1.25 -4.08
C TRP A 192 4.21 -1.50 -3.24
N GLY A 193 3.02 -1.52 -3.87
CA GLY A 193 1.74 -1.72 -3.18
C GLY A 193 1.29 -0.48 -2.41
N ALA A 194 1.43 0.70 -3.00
CA ALA A 194 1.03 1.95 -2.37
C ALA A 194 -0.49 2.06 -2.23
N ARG A 195 -0.94 2.51 -1.06
CA ARG A 195 -2.34 2.89 -0.83
C ARG A 195 -2.73 4.08 -1.71
N ALA A 196 -4.02 4.25 -1.99
CA ALA A 196 -4.52 5.49 -2.58
C ALA A 196 -4.30 6.66 -1.60
N PRO A 197 -3.89 7.85 -2.07
CA PRO A 197 -3.82 9.04 -1.21
C PRO A 197 -5.23 9.48 -0.79
N LEU A 198 -5.41 9.94 0.45
CA LEU A 198 -6.68 10.46 0.95
C LEU A 198 -7.09 11.75 0.22
N SER A 199 -6.11 12.57 -0.17
CA SER A 199 -6.28 13.77 -0.98
C SER A 199 -4.99 14.13 -1.71
N THR A 200 -5.07 14.97 -2.75
CA THR A 200 -3.89 15.48 -3.48
C THR A 200 -4.08 16.96 -3.81
N SER A 201 -3.07 17.78 -3.51
CA SER A 201 -3.02 19.19 -3.88
C SER A 201 -1.82 19.46 -4.80
N TYR A 202 -1.92 20.46 -5.68
CA TYR A 202 -0.90 20.77 -6.69
C TYR A 202 -0.48 22.23 -6.62
N ALA A 203 0.83 22.48 -6.69
CA ALA A 203 1.37 23.82 -6.91
C ALA A 203 1.25 24.21 -8.40
N SER A 204 1.54 25.46 -8.75
CA SER A 204 1.60 25.88 -10.15
C SER A 204 2.90 25.46 -10.87
N THR A 205 3.98 25.20 -10.11
CA THR A 205 5.29 24.80 -10.63
C THR A 205 6.20 24.32 -9.48
N VAL A 206 7.30 23.62 -9.78
CA VAL A 206 8.38 23.32 -8.82
C VAL A 206 9.55 24.28 -9.04
N LYS A 207 10.06 24.89 -7.96
CA LYS A 207 11.21 25.83 -8.02
C LYS A 207 12.40 25.41 -7.15
N LEU A 208 12.16 24.53 -6.18
CA LEU A 208 13.11 24.12 -5.14
C LEU A 208 13.07 22.59 -5.02
N ALA A 209 14.19 21.95 -4.75
CA ALA A 209 14.23 20.55 -4.32
C ALA A 209 14.76 20.46 -2.89
N VAL A 210 14.11 19.67 -2.04
CA VAL A 210 14.51 19.43 -0.65
C VAL A 210 14.93 17.96 -0.51
N VAL A 211 16.15 17.73 -0.06
CA VAL A 211 16.73 16.40 0.13
C VAL A 211 16.56 15.99 1.60
N HIS A 212 16.02 14.79 1.79
CA HIS A 212 15.72 14.18 3.09
C HIS A 212 16.46 12.86 3.27
N HIS A 213 16.49 12.36 4.50
CA HIS A 213 16.69 10.94 4.79
C HIS A 213 15.49 10.37 5.57
N SER A 214 15.44 9.06 5.80
CA SER A 214 14.34 8.42 6.54
C SER A 214 14.64 8.18 8.02
N ASP A 215 15.85 8.50 8.48
CA ASP A 215 16.42 8.15 9.79
C ASP A 215 16.27 6.66 10.21
N SER A 216 16.04 5.77 9.24
CA SER A 216 15.80 4.33 9.47
C SER A 216 17.03 3.50 9.12
N GLY A 217 17.44 2.59 10.01
CA GLY A 217 18.71 1.86 9.93
C GLY A 217 19.09 1.23 8.57
N ASN A 218 20.38 1.30 8.23
CA ASN A 218 20.91 0.94 6.90
C ASN A 218 21.08 -0.56 6.58
N SER A 219 20.60 -1.49 7.41
CA SER A 219 20.84 -2.94 7.24
C SER A 219 19.96 -3.63 6.18
N TYR A 220 18.90 -2.97 5.70
CA TYR A 220 17.89 -3.55 4.79
C TYR A 220 18.46 -4.08 3.45
N GLY A 221 17.83 -5.10 2.88
CA GLY A 221 18.06 -5.62 1.53
C GLY A 221 17.16 -4.97 0.46
N PRO A 222 17.40 -5.20 -0.84
CA PRO A 222 16.60 -4.61 -1.90
C PRO A 222 15.15 -5.14 -1.93
N GLY A 223 14.91 -6.35 -1.39
CA GLY A 223 13.57 -6.92 -1.25
C GLY A 223 12.72 -6.27 -0.16
N ASP A 224 13.35 -5.60 0.81
CA ASP A 224 12.66 -4.97 1.95
C ASP A 224 12.06 -3.61 1.59
N VAL A 225 12.59 -2.96 0.53
CA VAL A 225 12.26 -1.57 0.18
C VAL A 225 10.75 -1.33 -0.03
N PRO A 226 9.97 -2.19 -0.70
CA PRO A 226 8.52 -2.05 -0.76
C PRO A 226 7.84 -2.05 0.61
N GLY A 227 8.30 -2.90 1.54
CA GLY A 227 7.79 -2.95 2.92
C GLY A 227 8.14 -1.69 3.71
N ILE A 228 9.34 -1.14 3.53
CA ILE A 228 9.75 0.14 4.11
C ILE A 228 8.86 1.28 3.59
N LEU A 229 8.63 1.36 2.27
CA LEU A 229 7.79 2.39 1.65
C LEU A 229 6.35 2.36 2.17
N ARG A 230 5.71 1.17 2.19
CA ARG A 230 4.38 1.03 2.78
C ARG A 230 4.38 1.34 4.28
N SER A 231 5.42 0.97 5.01
CA SER A 231 5.54 1.27 6.45
C SER A 231 5.53 2.77 6.73
N ILE A 232 6.32 3.53 5.97
CA ILE A 232 6.40 4.99 6.05
C ILE A 232 5.06 5.63 5.62
N GLN A 233 4.44 5.13 4.55
CA GLN A 233 3.11 5.60 4.12
C GLN A 233 2.03 5.38 5.18
N ALA A 234 2.00 4.19 5.79
CA ALA A 234 1.05 3.82 6.83
C ALA A 234 1.20 4.70 8.08
N PHE A 235 2.43 4.91 8.55
CA PHE A 235 2.70 5.78 9.69
C PHE A 235 2.29 7.24 9.42
N HIS A 236 2.57 7.78 8.24
CA HIS A 236 2.18 9.14 7.87
C HIS A 236 0.66 9.33 7.82
N MET A 237 -0.07 8.41 7.19
CA MET A 237 -1.52 8.52 7.04
C MET A 237 -2.28 8.13 8.32
N ASP A 238 -1.99 6.97 8.90
CA ASP A 238 -2.78 6.41 10.01
C ASP A 238 -2.29 6.96 11.37
N GLY A 239 -0.99 7.22 11.49
CA GLY A 239 -0.39 7.82 12.69
C GLY A 239 -0.48 9.34 12.72
N ARG A 240 0.12 10.03 11.73
CA ARG A 240 0.19 11.50 11.69
C ARG A 240 -1.05 12.18 11.07
N GLY A 241 -1.92 11.43 10.39
CA GLY A 241 -3.15 11.94 9.77
C GLY A 241 -2.97 12.57 8.38
N TRP A 242 -1.83 12.33 7.72
CA TRP A 242 -1.50 12.95 6.44
C TRP A 242 -2.22 12.28 5.28
N SER A 243 -2.29 12.97 4.13
CA SER A 243 -2.99 12.44 2.95
C SER A 243 -2.28 11.26 2.30
N ASP A 244 -0.96 11.19 2.43
CA ASP A 244 -0.10 10.20 1.78
C ASP A 244 1.32 10.29 2.38
N ILE A 245 2.24 9.43 1.95
CA ILE A 245 3.68 9.58 2.20
C ILE A 245 4.15 11.02 1.88
N ALA A 246 5.06 11.55 2.71
CA ALA A 246 5.42 12.97 2.72
C ALA A 246 6.13 13.44 1.45
N TYR A 247 7.07 12.62 0.97
CA TYR A 247 8.05 12.96 -0.05
C TYR A 247 7.53 12.59 -1.44
N ASN A 248 7.83 13.40 -2.46
CA ASN A 248 7.43 13.13 -3.85
C ASN A 248 8.15 11.91 -4.43
N PHE A 249 9.42 11.73 -4.07
CA PHE A 249 10.26 10.61 -4.51
C PHE A 249 11.03 10.02 -3.34
N VAL A 250 11.33 8.74 -3.46
CA VAL A 250 12.19 8.02 -2.52
C VAL A 250 13.31 7.32 -3.29
N VAL A 251 14.52 7.32 -2.73
CA VAL A 251 15.70 6.68 -3.29
C VAL A 251 16.25 5.68 -2.27
N ASP A 252 16.46 4.43 -2.66
CA ASP A 252 17.13 3.46 -1.80
C ASP A 252 18.67 3.52 -1.96
N LYS A 253 19.39 2.91 -1.01
CA LYS A 253 20.87 2.86 -1.04
C LYS A 253 21.45 2.09 -2.24
N PHE A 254 20.63 1.35 -2.99
CA PHE A 254 21.03 0.63 -4.19
C PHE A 254 20.92 1.51 -5.46
N GLY A 255 20.29 2.69 -5.35
CA GLY A 255 20.06 3.60 -6.47
C GLY A 255 18.77 3.33 -7.24
N THR A 256 17.79 2.64 -6.65
CA THR A 256 16.44 2.61 -7.23
C THR A 256 15.69 3.88 -6.84
N VAL A 257 15.10 4.56 -7.83
CA VAL A 257 14.15 5.65 -7.60
C VAL A 257 12.74 5.08 -7.53
N TRP A 258 11.96 5.51 -6.54
CA TRP A 258 10.58 5.11 -6.29
C TRP A 258 9.68 6.35 -6.31
N GLU A 259 8.50 6.23 -6.89
CA GLU A 259 7.44 7.22 -6.73
C GLU A 259 6.96 7.20 -5.27
N GLY A 260 7.14 8.32 -4.58
CA GLY A 260 6.56 8.58 -3.27
C GLY A 260 5.12 9.06 -3.44
N ARG A 261 4.82 10.29 -3.01
CA ARG A 261 3.47 10.87 -3.00
C ARG A 261 2.79 10.82 -4.38
N GLY A 262 1.53 10.39 -4.41
CA GLY A 262 0.77 10.11 -5.63
C GLY A 262 0.71 11.29 -6.60
N GLY A 263 1.11 11.06 -7.86
CA GLY A 263 1.24 12.12 -8.86
C GLY A 263 2.57 12.87 -8.78
N GLY A 264 3.54 12.36 -8.00
CA GLY A 264 4.89 12.89 -7.90
C GLY A 264 5.64 12.87 -9.22
N ILE A 265 5.47 11.81 -10.01
CA ILE A 265 5.96 11.74 -11.40
C ILE A 265 5.28 12.85 -12.24
N ASP A 266 3.96 12.91 -12.14
CA ASP A 266 3.09 13.45 -13.17
C ASP A 266 2.80 14.95 -13.08
N ARG A 267 2.79 15.49 -11.86
CA ARG A 267 2.34 16.84 -11.54
C ARG A 267 3.23 17.47 -10.46
N PRO A 268 3.19 18.80 -10.25
CA PRO A 268 3.81 19.44 -9.09
C PRO A 268 2.97 19.19 -7.81
N VAL A 269 2.84 17.93 -7.38
CA VAL A 269 2.06 17.57 -6.18
C VAL A 269 2.75 18.11 -4.91
N ILE A 270 1.95 18.69 -4.03
CA ILE A 270 2.41 19.29 -2.77
C ILE A 270 2.65 18.15 -1.76
N GLY A 271 3.86 18.12 -1.21
CA GLY A 271 4.28 17.18 -0.18
C GLY A 271 3.83 17.54 1.25
N ALA A 272 4.31 16.76 2.19
CA ALA A 272 4.24 17.03 3.63
C ALA A 272 5.62 16.84 4.31
N HIS A 273 6.69 17.07 3.55
CA HIS A 273 8.07 16.77 3.93
C HIS A 273 8.81 17.97 4.53
N ALA A 274 8.43 19.21 4.24
CA ALA A 274 9.11 20.39 4.76
C ALA A 274 8.10 21.53 4.99
N MET A 275 7.64 21.69 6.23
CA MET A 275 6.60 22.64 6.64
C MET A 275 6.95 24.06 6.22
N GLY A 276 6.03 24.72 5.51
CA GLY A 276 6.23 26.06 4.97
C GLY A 276 7.00 26.11 3.65
N PHE A 277 7.47 24.97 3.15
CA PHE A 277 8.23 24.84 1.90
C PHE A 277 7.66 23.76 0.95
N ASN A 278 6.62 23.02 1.33
CA ASN A 278 6.03 21.98 0.47
C ASN A 278 5.43 22.58 -0.81
N THR A 279 4.70 23.71 -0.69
CA THR A 279 4.06 24.38 -1.83
C THR A 279 5.10 24.96 -2.79
N GLY A 280 5.35 24.25 -3.89
CA GLY A 280 6.27 24.66 -4.95
C GLY A 280 7.68 24.10 -4.84
N SER A 281 7.89 23.07 -4.00
CA SER A 281 9.12 22.28 -3.99
C SER A 281 8.88 20.81 -4.39
N VAL A 282 9.96 20.04 -4.48
CA VAL A 282 9.94 18.57 -4.61
C VAL A 282 10.80 17.95 -3.51
N GLY A 283 10.21 17.09 -2.68
CA GLY A 283 10.90 16.34 -1.64
C GLY A 283 11.45 15.01 -2.17
N VAL A 284 12.73 14.76 -1.93
CA VAL A 284 13.41 13.50 -2.29
C VAL A 284 14.07 12.91 -1.04
N MET A 285 13.53 11.81 -0.53
CA MET A 285 14.07 11.11 0.64
C MET A 285 15.00 9.97 0.23
N VAL A 286 16.16 9.85 0.89
CA VAL A 286 17.01 8.65 0.79
C VAL A 286 16.72 7.71 1.96
N ILE A 287 16.38 6.45 1.70
CA ILE A 287 16.13 5.47 2.76
C ILE A 287 17.44 5.14 3.47
N GLY A 288 17.55 5.54 4.74
CA GLY A 288 18.71 5.29 5.58
C GLY A 288 18.85 6.28 6.73
N ASP A 289 19.46 5.83 7.82
CA ASP A 289 20.11 6.70 8.81
C ASP A 289 21.39 7.24 8.17
N TYR A 290 21.45 8.56 8.00
CA TYR A 290 22.64 9.25 7.49
C TYR A 290 23.19 10.25 8.49
N THR A 291 22.86 10.14 9.78
CA THR A 291 23.45 10.97 10.85
C THR A 291 24.99 10.95 10.77
N GLN A 292 25.57 9.76 10.56
CA GLN A 292 27.01 9.55 10.41
C GLN A 292 27.39 8.65 9.22
N ALA A 293 26.48 7.83 8.70
CA ALA A 293 26.78 6.97 7.55
C ALA A 293 26.97 7.80 6.27
N THR A 294 27.81 7.35 5.34
CA THR A 294 28.01 8.02 4.05
C THR A 294 27.03 7.48 3.00
N PRO A 295 26.30 8.33 2.24
CA PRO A 295 25.44 7.87 1.15
C PRO A 295 26.21 7.19 0.02
N THR A 296 25.59 6.20 -0.63
CA THR A 296 26.21 5.49 -1.76
C THR A 296 26.25 6.38 -3.00
N ALA A 297 27.26 6.17 -3.87
CA ALA A 297 27.34 6.89 -5.14
C ALA A 297 26.10 6.65 -6.03
N ALA A 298 25.51 5.45 -5.96
CA ALA A 298 24.29 5.10 -6.68
C ALA A 298 23.08 5.90 -6.17
N ALA A 299 22.92 6.06 -4.85
CA ALA A 299 21.87 6.90 -4.28
C ALA A 299 22.07 8.38 -4.64
N LEU A 300 23.30 8.90 -4.54
CA LEU A 300 23.60 10.30 -4.89
C LEU A 300 23.34 10.62 -6.36
N GLU A 301 23.71 9.72 -7.29
CA GLU A 301 23.39 9.87 -8.71
C GLU A 301 21.88 9.83 -8.94
N SER A 302 21.17 8.92 -8.27
CA SER A 302 19.73 8.76 -8.39
C SER A 302 18.97 10.01 -7.90
N VAL A 303 19.33 10.53 -6.72
CA VAL A 303 18.84 11.82 -6.20
C VAL A 303 19.12 12.95 -7.18
N SER A 304 20.34 13.03 -7.73
CA SER A 304 20.70 14.06 -8.71
C SER A 304 19.88 13.96 -10.00
N SER A 305 19.63 12.74 -10.49
CA SER A 305 18.88 12.48 -11.71
C SER A 305 17.40 12.84 -11.59
N VAL A 306 16.73 12.44 -10.49
CA VAL A 306 15.31 12.74 -10.27
C VAL A 306 15.06 14.22 -10.00
N ILE A 307 15.96 14.88 -9.27
CA ILE A 307 15.91 16.33 -9.07
C ILE A 307 16.13 17.08 -10.40
N GLY A 308 17.18 16.73 -11.15
CA GLY A 308 17.48 17.36 -12.44
C GLY A 308 16.32 17.21 -13.43
N TRP A 309 15.72 16.03 -13.49
CA TRP A 309 14.55 15.72 -14.30
C TRP A 309 13.30 16.50 -13.88
N LYS A 310 12.92 16.48 -12.60
CA LYS A 310 11.72 17.20 -12.14
C LYS A 310 11.89 18.71 -12.31
N MET A 311 13.05 19.26 -11.96
CA MET A 311 13.31 20.69 -12.11
C MET A 311 13.38 21.14 -13.57
N ALA A 312 13.87 20.30 -14.49
CA ALA A 312 13.89 20.61 -15.93
C ALA A 312 12.49 20.81 -16.52
N GLN A 313 11.52 19.97 -16.15
CA GLN A 313 10.11 20.08 -16.57
C GLN A 313 9.49 21.44 -16.19
N HIS A 314 9.95 22.01 -15.08
CA HIS A 314 9.48 23.27 -14.52
C HIS A 314 10.38 24.47 -14.86
N LEU A 315 11.37 24.30 -15.74
CA LEU A 315 12.39 25.28 -16.11
C LEU A 315 13.19 25.86 -14.92
N ALA A 316 13.23 25.15 -13.80
CA ALA A 316 14.04 25.51 -12.65
C ALA A 316 15.52 25.14 -12.87
N ASP A 317 16.41 25.85 -12.19
CA ASP A 317 17.86 25.62 -12.22
C ASP A 317 18.32 25.00 -10.89
N PRO A 318 18.64 23.69 -10.85
CA PRO A 318 19.19 23.03 -9.67
C PRO A 318 20.47 23.66 -9.11
N ALA A 319 21.29 24.31 -9.94
CA ALA A 319 22.54 24.95 -9.52
C ALA A 319 22.38 26.45 -9.21
N GLY A 320 21.26 27.05 -9.60
CA GLY A 320 20.95 28.47 -9.40
C GLY A 320 20.48 28.83 -8.00
N THR A 321 20.10 30.11 -7.83
CA THR A 321 19.47 30.64 -6.62
C THR A 321 18.01 30.93 -6.89
N VAL A 322 17.11 30.38 -6.06
CA VAL A 322 15.67 30.58 -6.11
C VAL A 322 15.21 31.59 -5.06
N ALA A 323 14.35 32.53 -5.46
CA ALA A 323 13.59 33.36 -4.55
C ALA A 323 12.35 32.58 -4.08
N PHE A 324 12.28 32.28 -2.78
CA PHE A 324 11.24 31.42 -2.19
C PHE A 324 10.64 32.10 -0.95
N THR A 325 9.32 32.14 -0.83
CA THR A 325 8.63 32.71 0.33
C THR A 325 8.23 31.59 1.29
N SER A 326 8.68 31.66 2.54
CA SER A 326 8.28 30.70 3.58
C SER A 326 6.77 30.80 3.84
N GLY A 327 6.08 29.66 3.85
CA GLY A 327 4.72 29.52 4.38
C GLY A 327 4.64 29.51 5.91
N GLY A 328 5.79 29.53 6.58
CA GLY A 328 5.94 29.34 8.02
C GLY A 328 6.55 27.98 8.31
N SER A 329 7.84 27.98 8.64
CA SER A 329 8.58 26.83 9.15
C SER A 329 9.12 27.13 10.54
N THR A 330 9.64 26.11 11.19
CA THR A 330 10.25 26.16 12.52
C THR A 330 11.48 27.07 12.54
N LYS A 331 12.13 27.25 11.38
CA LYS A 331 13.30 28.11 11.19
C LYS A 331 12.96 29.50 10.63
N TYR A 332 11.86 29.66 9.89
CA TYR A 332 11.53 30.89 9.16
C TYR A 332 10.03 31.27 9.23
N PRO A 333 9.67 32.46 9.77
CA PRO A 333 8.28 32.89 9.84
C PRO A 333 7.60 33.02 8.46
N ALA A 334 6.27 32.85 8.47
CA ALA A 334 5.45 32.96 7.28
C ALA A 334 5.57 34.34 6.60
N GLY A 335 5.62 34.34 5.27
CA GLY A 335 5.79 35.54 4.46
C GLY A 335 7.24 36.01 4.28
N GLN A 336 8.22 35.41 4.97
CA GLN A 336 9.63 35.76 4.76
C GLN A 336 10.12 35.32 3.38
N LEU A 337 10.61 36.26 2.58
CA LEU A 337 11.31 35.98 1.32
C LEU A 337 12.76 35.57 1.60
N LEU A 338 13.16 34.43 1.04
CA LEU A 338 14.48 33.84 1.13
C LEU A 338 15.10 33.69 -0.26
N TYR A 339 16.43 33.68 -0.31
CA TYR A 339 17.21 33.37 -1.50
C TYR A 339 18.00 32.09 -1.22
N LEU A 340 17.50 30.96 -1.69
CA LEU A 340 18.03 29.63 -1.42
C LEU A 340 18.72 29.06 -2.67
N PRO A 341 19.70 28.16 -2.56
CA PRO A 341 20.10 27.32 -3.68
C PRO A 341 18.92 26.50 -4.22
N GLY A 342 18.91 26.17 -5.52
CA GLY A 342 17.82 25.40 -6.16
C GLY A 342 17.61 23.99 -5.56
N VAL A 343 18.64 23.42 -4.94
CA VAL A 343 18.55 22.18 -4.14
C VAL A 343 19.08 22.44 -2.74
N VAL A 344 18.34 22.02 -1.71
CA VAL A 344 18.67 22.21 -0.29
C VAL A 344 18.52 20.91 0.49
N GLY A 345 19.14 20.81 1.66
CA GLY A 345 18.79 19.79 2.66
C GLY A 345 17.63 20.27 3.51
N HIS A 346 16.93 19.37 4.21
CA HIS A 346 15.81 19.79 5.06
C HIS A 346 16.26 20.79 6.15
N GLY A 347 17.42 20.58 6.80
CA GLY A 347 18.02 21.49 7.77
C GLY A 347 18.42 22.88 7.25
N ASP A 348 18.39 23.12 5.93
CA ASP A 348 18.50 24.48 5.37
C ASP A 348 17.20 25.27 5.61
N VAL A 349 16.03 24.62 5.65
CA VAL A 349 14.69 25.25 5.71
C VAL A 349 13.89 24.98 7.00
N GLY A 350 14.20 23.92 7.75
CA GLY A 350 13.66 23.58 9.07
C GLY A 350 14.74 23.46 10.16
N GLN A 351 14.34 23.36 11.43
CA GLN A 351 15.25 23.13 12.58
C GLN A 351 15.53 21.64 12.81
N THR A 352 16.18 20.99 11.85
CA THR A 352 16.33 19.53 11.81
C THR A 352 17.76 19.06 11.57
N SER A 353 18.05 17.79 11.88
CA SER A 353 19.31 17.13 11.53
C SER A 353 19.29 16.56 10.10
N CYS A 354 18.09 16.24 9.59
CA CYS A 354 17.84 15.74 8.25
C CYS A 354 18.43 16.68 7.16
N PRO A 355 19.15 16.18 6.13
CA PRO A 355 19.35 14.78 5.75
C PRO A 355 20.69 14.20 6.27
N GLY A 356 21.18 14.68 7.41
CA GLY A 356 22.46 14.26 7.98
C GLY A 356 23.65 14.53 7.04
N SER A 357 24.55 13.54 6.94
CA SER A 357 25.78 13.59 6.15
C SER A 357 25.55 13.84 4.65
N ILE A 358 24.35 13.60 4.11
CA ILE A 358 23.97 13.93 2.74
C ILE A 358 24.10 15.44 2.49
N ALA A 359 23.96 16.28 3.53
CA ALA A 359 24.18 17.72 3.45
C ALA A 359 25.56 18.08 2.86
N ASN A 360 26.60 17.28 3.17
CA ASN A 360 27.95 17.44 2.63
C ASN A 360 28.02 17.23 1.10
N SER A 361 27.05 16.52 0.53
CA SER A 361 26.93 16.23 -0.90
C SER A 361 26.01 17.19 -1.66
N LEU A 362 25.31 18.13 -1.00
CA LEU A 362 24.40 19.06 -1.69
C LEU A 362 25.10 19.86 -2.81
N GLY A 363 26.37 20.21 -2.62
CA GLY A 363 27.17 20.90 -3.64
C GLY A 363 27.45 20.07 -4.89
N SER A 364 27.63 18.75 -4.78
CA SER A 364 27.77 17.85 -5.93
C SER A 364 26.41 17.50 -6.55
N ILE A 365 25.38 17.28 -5.72
CA ILE A 365 23.99 17.04 -6.17
C ILE A 365 23.51 18.21 -7.04
N ARG A 366 23.69 19.47 -6.62
CA ARG A 366 23.32 20.66 -7.44
C ARG A 366 23.94 20.64 -8.83
N ARG A 367 25.26 20.40 -8.92
CA ARG A 367 25.98 20.36 -10.20
C ARG A 367 25.48 19.20 -11.07
N ARG A 368 25.39 18.00 -10.50
CA ARG A 368 24.98 16.79 -11.23
C ARG A 368 23.51 16.83 -11.66
N ALA A 369 22.64 17.40 -10.83
CA ALA A 369 21.25 17.69 -11.17
C ALA A 369 21.16 18.75 -12.27
N GLN A 370 22.03 19.77 -12.30
CA GLN A 370 22.07 20.73 -13.41
C GLN A 370 22.65 20.14 -14.70
N GLU A 371 23.59 19.19 -14.63
CA GLU A 371 24.02 18.40 -15.79
C GLU A 371 22.84 17.59 -16.35
N TRP A 372 22.12 16.86 -15.50
CA TRP A 372 20.89 16.15 -15.87
C TRP A 372 19.82 17.09 -16.43
N ALA A 373 19.54 18.20 -15.77
CA ALA A 373 18.54 19.17 -16.22
C ALA A 373 18.94 19.83 -17.55
N THR A 374 20.24 20.06 -17.77
CA THR A 374 20.75 20.56 -19.06
C THR A 374 20.60 19.49 -20.12
N TRP A 375 21.05 18.25 -19.88
CA TRP A 375 20.88 17.10 -20.78
C TRP A 375 19.39 16.89 -21.15
N ILE A 376 18.47 16.94 -20.19
CA ILE A 376 17.03 16.82 -20.45
C ILE A 376 16.48 18.01 -21.27
N ARG A 377 17.11 19.18 -21.21
CA ARG A 377 16.75 20.36 -22.02
C ARG A 377 17.47 20.43 -23.36
N THR A 378 18.56 19.69 -23.59
CA THR A 378 19.41 19.80 -24.80
C THR A 378 19.53 18.52 -25.63
N THR A 379 19.31 17.35 -25.05
CA THR A 379 19.41 16.05 -25.72
C THR A 379 18.06 15.34 -25.75
N SER A 380 17.15 15.95 -26.53
CA SER A 380 15.83 15.44 -26.97
C SER A 380 14.64 15.70 -26.06
N VAL A 381 13.48 15.36 -26.63
CA VAL A 381 12.14 15.09 -26.08
C VAL A 381 11.22 16.29 -25.81
N PRO A 382 10.13 16.46 -26.61
CA PRO A 382 9.10 17.45 -26.33
C PRO A 382 8.43 17.19 -24.97
N VAL A 383 8.28 18.24 -24.17
CA VAL A 383 7.61 18.20 -22.88
C VAL A 383 6.09 18.24 -23.05
N GLY A 384 5.33 17.85 -22.02
CA GLY A 384 3.87 17.91 -22.08
C GLY A 384 3.20 17.47 -20.79
N SER A 385 1.86 17.47 -20.81
CA SER A 385 0.99 16.86 -19.81
C SER A 385 -0.18 16.16 -20.48
N LEU A 386 -0.49 14.94 -20.04
CA LEU A 386 -1.77 14.29 -20.30
C LEU A 386 -2.78 14.76 -19.23
N ASP A 387 -3.88 15.40 -19.64
CA ASP A 387 -4.91 15.88 -18.71
C ASP A 387 -6.00 14.81 -18.46
N SER A 388 -6.32 14.01 -19.48
CA SER A 388 -7.37 12.97 -19.44
C SER A 388 -7.16 11.90 -20.52
N LEU A 389 -7.63 10.68 -20.22
CA LEU A 389 -7.59 9.52 -21.11
C LEU A 389 -8.80 8.64 -20.81
N ASP A 390 -9.85 8.82 -21.61
CA ASP A 390 -11.20 8.34 -21.35
C ASP A 390 -11.60 7.26 -22.37
N GLY A 391 -12.33 6.23 -21.95
CA GLY A 391 -12.86 5.17 -22.82
C GLY A 391 -14.38 5.07 -22.73
N GLY A 392 -15.03 4.68 -23.83
CA GLY A 392 -16.47 4.44 -23.87
C GLY A 392 -17.02 4.29 -25.30
N GLY A 393 -18.10 3.52 -25.46
CA GLY A 393 -18.85 3.41 -26.73
C GLY A 393 -18.01 3.02 -27.95
N GLY A 394 -17.05 2.10 -27.81
CA GLY A 394 -16.13 1.71 -28.90
C GLY A 394 -15.04 2.73 -29.22
N THR A 395 -14.79 3.71 -28.34
CA THR A 395 -13.80 4.78 -28.54
C THR A 395 -12.89 4.99 -27.32
N VAL A 396 -11.73 5.62 -27.56
CA VAL A 396 -10.81 6.13 -26.54
C VAL A 396 -10.39 7.55 -26.94
N THR A 397 -10.40 8.49 -25.99
CA THR A 397 -10.04 9.90 -26.20
C THR A 397 -8.96 10.34 -25.22
N ALA A 398 -7.88 10.94 -25.73
CA ALA A 398 -6.81 11.58 -24.97
C ALA A 398 -6.87 13.11 -25.12
N ARG A 399 -6.63 13.87 -24.05
CA ARG A 399 -6.50 15.33 -24.07
C ARG A 399 -5.31 15.78 -23.23
N GLY A 400 -4.63 16.85 -23.64
CA GLY A 400 -3.48 17.36 -22.91
C GLY A 400 -2.84 18.58 -23.54
N TRP A 401 -1.56 18.79 -23.26
CA TRP A 401 -0.68 19.70 -24.00
C TRP A 401 0.70 19.07 -24.22
N ALA A 402 1.39 19.50 -25.27
CA ALA A 402 2.78 19.18 -25.53
C ALA A 402 3.48 20.36 -26.24
N LYS A 403 4.78 20.52 -25.98
CA LYS A 403 5.63 21.53 -26.59
C LYS A 403 7.02 20.96 -26.82
N ASP A 404 7.49 21.03 -28.05
CA ASP A 404 8.90 20.81 -28.32
C ASP A 404 9.73 22.01 -27.86
N LEU A 405 10.83 21.76 -27.15
CA LEU A 405 11.70 22.81 -26.59
C LEU A 405 12.91 23.11 -27.49
N SER A 406 13.33 22.20 -28.36
CA SER A 406 14.41 22.48 -29.33
C SER A 406 13.94 23.35 -30.50
N THR A 407 12.63 23.31 -30.82
CA THR A 407 12.08 23.93 -32.03
C THR A 407 10.79 24.71 -31.81
N ALA A 408 10.50 25.63 -32.73
CA ALA A 408 9.23 26.35 -32.75
C ALA A 408 8.05 25.47 -33.21
N THR A 409 8.34 24.39 -33.95
CA THR A 409 7.34 23.46 -34.49
C THR A 409 6.53 22.81 -33.36
N ALA A 410 5.21 22.69 -33.58
CA ALA A 410 4.34 21.96 -32.66
C ALA A 410 4.51 20.45 -32.87
N PRO A 411 4.80 19.67 -31.80
CA PRO A 411 5.09 18.25 -31.95
C PRO A 411 3.82 17.44 -32.30
N GLN A 412 4.05 16.23 -32.79
CA GLN A 412 2.97 15.25 -33.04
C GLN A 412 2.69 14.46 -31.75
N VAL A 413 1.43 14.11 -31.50
CA VAL A 413 0.97 13.33 -30.34
C VAL A 413 0.16 12.15 -30.83
N GLU A 414 0.66 10.95 -30.59
CA GLU A 414 0.06 9.68 -30.95
C GLU A 414 -0.65 9.05 -29.75
N LEU A 415 -1.95 8.79 -29.90
CA LEU A 415 -2.70 7.90 -29.02
C LEU A 415 -2.64 6.49 -29.61
N THR A 416 -2.10 5.52 -28.88
CA THR A 416 -2.12 4.09 -29.23
C THR A 416 -3.08 3.33 -28.32
N VAL A 417 -3.79 2.33 -28.88
CA VAL A 417 -4.65 1.40 -28.14
C VAL A 417 -4.50 0.01 -28.76
N GLY A 418 -3.84 -0.90 -28.04
CA GLY A 418 -3.44 -2.20 -28.59
C GLY A 418 -2.55 -2.03 -29.84
N ALA A 419 -3.01 -2.54 -30.99
CA ALA A 419 -2.33 -2.39 -32.28
C ALA A 419 -2.80 -1.20 -33.12
N SER A 420 -3.77 -0.41 -32.65
CA SER A 420 -4.31 0.76 -33.37
C SER A 420 -3.67 2.05 -32.87
N SER A 421 -3.46 3.05 -33.73
CA SER A 421 -3.01 4.38 -33.30
C SER A 421 -3.65 5.55 -34.05
N ARG A 422 -3.57 6.74 -33.45
CA ARG A 422 -4.08 8.01 -33.98
C ARG A 422 -3.17 9.18 -33.59
N THR A 423 -2.53 9.80 -34.58
CA THR A 423 -1.62 10.95 -34.38
C THR A 423 -2.28 12.30 -34.68
N VAL A 424 -2.08 13.29 -33.82
CA VAL A 424 -2.58 14.68 -33.93
C VAL A 424 -1.47 15.69 -33.63
N THR A 425 -1.58 16.94 -34.08
CA THR A 425 -0.62 17.99 -33.71
C THR A 425 -1.01 18.65 -32.38
N ALA A 426 -0.02 18.94 -31.53
CA ALA A 426 -0.21 19.69 -30.28
C ALA A 426 -0.31 21.22 -30.51
N ASN A 427 -1.37 21.68 -31.20
CA ASN A 427 -1.56 23.08 -31.60
C ASN A 427 -2.88 23.74 -31.14
N ARG A 428 -3.66 23.10 -30.26
CA ARG A 428 -4.88 23.70 -29.68
C ARG A 428 -4.56 24.77 -28.62
N SER A 429 -5.55 25.61 -28.33
CA SER A 429 -5.36 26.71 -27.37
C SER A 429 -5.30 26.23 -25.92
N ARG A 430 -4.26 26.67 -25.19
CA ARG A 430 -3.97 26.46 -23.76
C ARG A 430 -3.38 27.72 -23.14
N PRO A 431 -4.21 28.76 -22.89
CA PRO A 431 -3.75 30.01 -22.29
C PRO A 431 -3.30 29.85 -20.82
N ASP A 432 -3.79 28.81 -20.14
CA ASP A 432 -3.35 28.36 -18.82
C ASP A 432 -1.88 27.92 -18.83
N VAL A 433 -1.46 27.14 -19.83
CA VAL A 433 -0.06 26.72 -20.01
C VAL A 433 0.81 27.94 -20.33
N ALA A 434 0.33 28.86 -21.17
CA ALA A 434 1.05 30.10 -21.49
C ALA A 434 1.17 31.06 -20.30
N ALA A 435 0.26 31.02 -19.33
CA ALA A 435 0.36 31.83 -18.11
C ALA A 435 1.48 31.35 -17.18
N VAL A 436 1.77 30.04 -17.16
CA VAL A 436 2.89 29.44 -16.40
C VAL A 436 4.20 29.48 -17.21
N HIS A 437 4.12 29.26 -18.53
CA HIS A 437 5.25 29.22 -19.45
C HIS A 437 5.04 30.18 -20.64
N PRO A 438 5.24 31.51 -20.46
CA PRO A 438 4.99 32.50 -21.52
C PRO A 438 5.78 32.27 -22.81
N SER A 439 6.96 31.66 -22.71
CA SER A 439 7.83 31.31 -23.84
C SER A 439 7.29 30.18 -24.74
N TYR A 440 6.34 29.36 -24.27
CA TYR A 440 5.78 28.27 -25.07
C TYR A 440 4.69 28.75 -26.03
N GLY A 441 4.10 29.91 -25.76
CA GLY A 441 2.88 30.38 -26.43
C GLY A 441 1.64 29.58 -26.02
N SER A 442 0.47 30.04 -26.47
CA SER A 442 -0.82 29.43 -26.09
C SER A 442 -1.27 28.30 -27.01
N SER A 443 -0.46 27.85 -27.96
CA SER A 443 -0.85 26.84 -28.97
C SER A 443 -0.10 25.52 -28.76
N THR A 444 -0.35 24.88 -27.61
CA THR A 444 0.32 23.65 -27.16
C THR A 444 -0.63 22.49 -26.89
N GLY A 445 -1.96 22.68 -26.94
CA GLY A 445 -2.93 21.66 -26.57
C GLY A 445 -3.10 20.55 -27.62
N PHE A 446 -3.50 19.35 -27.20
CA PHE A 446 -3.91 18.27 -28.11
C PHE A 446 -5.23 17.61 -27.68
N GLU A 447 -5.91 16.99 -28.63
CA GLU A 447 -7.03 16.08 -28.41
C GLU A 447 -7.02 15.01 -29.51
N ALA A 448 -6.89 13.74 -29.13
CA ALA A 448 -6.85 12.60 -30.03
C ALA A 448 -7.98 11.63 -29.66
N THR A 449 -8.81 11.22 -30.62
CA THR A 449 -9.83 10.19 -30.42
C THR A 449 -9.61 9.06 -31.41
N LEU A 450 -9.61 7.83 -30.89
CA LEU A 450 -9.48 6.58 -31.63
C LEU A 450 -10.80 5.81 -31.51
N ALA A 451 -11.36 5.37 -32.63
CA ALA A 451 -12.66 4.71 -32.71
C ALA A 451 -12.55 3.31 -33.32
N GLY A 452 -13.55 2.46 -33.10
CA GLY A 452 -13.49 1.04 -33.47
C GLY A 452 -12.59 0.23 -32.54
N VAL A 453 -12.38 0.72 -31.31
CA VAL A 453 -11.59 0.04 -30.29
C VAL A 453 -12.36 -1.19 -29.80
N PRO A 454 -11.73 -2.38 -29.72
CA PRO A 454 -12.39 -3.58 -29.23
C PRO A 454 -12.94 -3.40 -27.80
N PRO A 455 -14.09 -4.00 -27.47
CA PRO A 455 -14.64 -3.95 -26.11
C PRO A 455 -13.72 -4.56 -25.06
N GLY A 456 -13.95 -4.22 -23.78
CA GLY A 456 -13.19 -4.69 -22.63
C GLY A 456 -12.20 -3.66 -22.08
N LYS A 457 -11.31 -4.11 -21.18
CA LYS A 457 -10.24 -3.26 -20.60
C LYS A 457 -9.07 -3.17 -21.59
N GLN A 458 -8.88 -2.00 -22.19
CA GLN A 458 -7.85 -1.73 -23.19
C GLN A 458 -6.71 -0.92 -22.59
N MET A 459 -5.46 -1.25 -22.94
CA MET A 459 -4.32 -0.38 -22.62
C MET A 459 -4.22 0.71 -23.68
N ALA A 460 -4.35 1.97 -23.25
CA ALA A 460 -4.17 3.14 -24.07
C ALA A 460 -2.91 3.90 -23.62
N CYS A 461 -2.06 4.31 -24.57
CA CYS A 461 -0.85 5.09 -24.30
C CYS A 461 -0.82 6.35 -25.16
N VAL A 462 -0.24 7.43 -24.64
CA VAL A 462 -0.06 8.68 -25.38
C VAL A 462 1.43 8.95 -25.54
N THR A 463 1.87 9.32 -26.73
CA THR A 463 3.29 9.52 -27.05
C THR A 463 3.48 10.74 -27.94
N VAL A 464 4.25 11.72 -27.47
CA VAL A 464 4.69 12.86 -28.25
C VAL A 464 5.92 12.49 -29.07
N HIS A 465 5.88 12.71 -30.37
CA HIS A 465 7.04 12.58 -31.26
C HIS A 465 7.75 13.92 -31.37
N ASP A 466 9.06 13.90 -31.15
CA ASP A 466 9.98 15.02 -31.29
C ASP A 466 9.94 15.58 -32.71
N ALA A 467 9.77 16.90 -32.83
CA ALA A 467 9.53 17.56 -34.09
C ALA A 467 10.79 17.73 -34.95
N ASP A 468 11.98 17.56 -34.36
CA ASP A 468 13.28 17.58 -35.05
C ASP A 468 13.81 16.15 -35.32
N GLY A 469 13.06 15.11 -34.93
CA GLY A 469 13.38 13.70 -35.19
C GLY A 469 14.15 12.99 -34.09
N GLY A 470 14.17 13.56 -32.87
CA GLY A 470 14.65 12.87 -31.67
C GLY A 470 13.77 11.68 -31.24
N PRO A 471 14.19 10.93 -30.18
CA PRO A 471 13.33 9.93 -29.56
C PRO A 471 12.00 10.52 -29.05
N PRO A 472 10.91 9.75 -29.05
CA PRO A 472 9.60 10.22 -28.62
C PRO A 472 9.41 10.18 -27.08
N THR A 473 8.59 11.11 -26.57
CA THR A 473 8.18 11.28 -25.17
C THR A 473 6.86 10.55 -24.90
N SER A 474 6.81 9.54 -24.04
CA SER A 474 5.51 9.03 -23.55
C SER A 474 4.84 10.06 -22.62
N LEU A 475 3.57 10.40 -22.83
CA LEU A 475 2.73 11.09 -21.83
C LEU A 475 1.92 10.08 -21.01
N GLY A 476 2.46 8.87 -20.81
CA GLY A 476 1.88 7.85 -19.96
C GLY A 476 0.92 6.88 -20.66
N CYS A 477 0.56 5.84 -19.92
CA CYS A 477 -0.36 4.77 -20.33
C CYS A 477 -1.39 4.52 -19.23
N ARG A 478 -2.63 4.19 -19.61
CA ARG A 478 -3.69 3.81 -18.67
C ARG A 478 -4.56 2.69 -19.25
N ARG A 479 -5.05 1.80 -18.39
CA ARG A 479 -6.15 0.90 -18.74
C ARG A 479 -7.47 1.69 -18.74
N VAL A 480 -8.15 1.71 -19.88
CA VAL A 480 -9.48 2.31 -20.08
C VAL A 480 -10.50 1.20 -20.36
N LEU A 481 -11.75 1.38 -19.94
CA LEU A 481 -12.84 0.46 -20.27
C LEU A 481 -13.51 0.92 -21.57
N VAL A 482 -13.80 -0.01 -22.46
CA VAL A 482 -14.52 0.22 -23.71
C VAL A 482 -15.71 -0.73 -23.79
N ASP A 483 -16.91 -0.20 -23.98
CA ASP A 483 -18.15 -0.99 -23.99
C ASP A 483 -18.32 -1.78 -25.31
N ASP A 484 -19.08 -2.89 -25.28
CA ASP A 484 -19.51 -3.61 -26.48
C ASP A 484 -20.81 -3.01 -27.04
N PRO A 485 -20.79 -2.36 -28.22
CA PRO A 485 -21.99 -1.80 -28.84
C PRO A 485 -22.83 -2.84 -29.61
N THR A 486 -22.41 -4.11 -29.69
CA THR A 486 -23.03 -5.14 -30.55
C THR A 486 -23.84 -6.21 -29.80
N GLY A 487 -23.45 -6.58 -28.58
CA GLY A 487 -24.18 -7.57 -27.77
C GLY A 487 -24.06 -9.03 -28.27
N LEU A 488 -22.96 -9.34 -28.97
CA LEU A 488 -22.69 -10.68 -29.54
C LEU A 488 -21.81 -11.57 -28.65
N SER A 489 -21.26 -11.01 -27.55
CA SER A 489 -20.47 -11.79 -26.60
C SER A 489 -21.38 -12.49 -25.57
N PRO A 490 -21.10 -13.75 -25.16
CA PRO A 490 -21.89 -14.43 -24.14
C PRO A 490 -21.89 -13.67 -22.82
N THR A 491 -23.01 -13.75 -22.10
CA THR A 491 -23.19 -13.18 -20.76
C THR A 491 -23.44 -14.30 -19.76
N GLY A 492 -23.27 -13.99 -18.47
CA GLY A 492 -23.76 -14.85 -17.42
C GLY A 492 -23.62 -14.20 -16.04
N SER A 493 -23.94 -14.99 -15.02
CA SER A 493 -23.73 -14.65 -13.62
C SER A 493 -23.65 -15.92 -12.79
N ILE A 494 -22.85 -15.91 -11.73
CA ILE A 494 -22.88 -16.93 -10.68
C ILE A 494 -24.14 -16.66 -9.85
N THR A 495 -25.05 -17.63 -9.88
CA THR A 495 -26.35 -17.58 -9.21
C THR A 495 -26.28 -18.07 -7.75
N SER A 496 -25.30 -18.91 -7.45
CA SER A 496 -24.95 -19.33 -6.09
C SER A 496 -23.52 -19.84 -6.06
N ILE A 497 -22.77 -19.53 -5.01
CA ILE A 497 -21.54 -20.24 -4.69
C ILE A 497 -21.50 -20.52 -3.19
N VAL A 498 -21.10 -21.74 -2.83
CA VAL A 498 -21.13 -22.23 -1.44
C VAL A 498 -19.82 -22.93 -1.14
N GLY A 499 -19.15 -22.49 -0.08
CA GLY A 499 -17.95 -23.11 0.45
C GLY A 499 -18.25 -24.48 1.07
N LEU A 500 -17.37 -25.45 0.81
CA LEU A 500 -17.40 -26.78 1.39
C LEU A 500 -16.06 -27.06 2.05
N ILE A 501 -15.99 -28.10 2.87
CA ILE A 501 -14.71 -28.52 3.47
C ILE A 501 -13.80 -29.05 2.36
N GLY A 502 -12.66 -28.39 2.13
CA GLY A 502 -11.71 -28.70 1.06
C GLY A 502 -12.26 -28.53 -0.37
N GLY A 503 -13.29 -27.68 -0.56
CA GLY A 503 -13.91 -27.47 -1.87
C GLY A 503 -14.99 -26.38 -1.92
N PHE A 504 -15.73 -26.33 -3.01
CA PHE A 504 -16.91 -25.47 -3.18
C PHE A 504 -17.93 -26.09 -4.14
N ARG A 505 -19.15 -25.56 -4.13
CA ARG A 505 -20.16 -25.76 -5.17
C ARG A 505 -20.50 -24.42 -5.81
N VAL A 506 -20.46 -24.34 -7.14
CA VAL A 506 -20.81 -23.15 -7.93
C VAL A 506 -21.97 -23.45 -8.87
N GLN A 507 -22.95 -22.57 -8.89
CA GLN A 507 -24.09 -22.55 -9.79
C GLN A 507 -24.07 -21.24 -10.59
N ALA A 508 -24.24 -21.30 -11.90
CA ALA A 508 -24.27 -20.11 -12.76
C ALA A 508 -25.40 -20.18 -13.80
N SER A 509 -25.84 -19.03 -14.28
CA SER A 509 -26.73 -18.89 -15.43
C SER A 509 -25.98 -18.16 -16.53
N THR A 510 -26.08 -18.65 -17.77
CA THR A 510 -25.41 -18.07 -18.92
C THR A 510 -26.42 -17.82 -20.04
N ALA A 511 -26.18 -16.79 -20.84
CA ALA A 511 -26.93 -16.49 -22.05
C ALA A 511 -25.94 -16.16 -23.17
N ASP A 512 -26.32 -16.48 -24.40
CA ASP A 512 -25.51 -16.24 -25.58
C ASP A 512 -26.50 -16.02 -26.73
N SER A 513 -26.25 -15.00 -27.53
CA SER A 513 -27.12 -14.56 -28.62
C SER A 513 -26.80 -15.26 -29.93
N ASP A 514 -25.61 -15.87 -30.07
CA ASP A 514 -25.20 -16.58 -31.28
C ASP A 514 -25.36 -18.12 -31.21
N GLY A 515 -25.48 -18.68 -30.01
CA GLY A 515 -25.39 -20.12 -29.77
C GLY A 515 -26.45 -20.71 -28.82
N ALA A 516 -27.09 -21.81 -29.26
CA ALA A 516 -27.91 -22.65 -28.39
C ALA A 516 -27.03 -23.48 -27.45
N ALA A 517 -27.51 -23.68 -26.20
CA ALA A 517 -26.82 -24.48 -25.19
C ALA A 517 -26.77 -25.99 -25.58
N PRO A 518 -25.79 -26.79 -25.14
CA PRO A 518 -24.83 -26.54 -24.05
C PRO A 518 -23.57 -25.76 -24.45
N ARG A 519 -23.18 -24.79 -23.62
CA ARG A 519 -22.02 -23.90 -23.81
C ARG A 519 -20.76 -24.46 -23.18
N SER A 520 -19.59 -24.12 -23.72
CA SER A 520 -18.31 -24.48 -23.11
C SER A 520 -18.09 -23.68 -21.83
N ILE A 521 -17.60 -24.31 -20.76
CA ILE A 521 -17.32 -23.67 -19.49
C ILE A 521 -15.93 -24.05 -19.01
N VAL A 522 -15.13 -23.06 -18.57
CA VAL A 522 -13.93 -23.30 -17.77
C VAL A 522 -14.08 -22.59 -16.44
N VAL A 523 -13.93 -23.36 -15.36
CA VAL A 523 -13.90 -22.84 -13.99
C VAL A 523 -12.45 -22.70 -13.55
N TYR A 524 -12.08 -21.50 -13.16
CA TYR A 524 -10.78 -21.15 -12.59
C TYR A 524 -10.89 -21.00 -11.07
N VAL A 525 -9.81 -21.30 -10.37
CA VAL A 525 -9.58 -20.93 -8.96
C VAL A 525 -8.28 -20.13 -8.91
N ASP A 526 -8.31 -18.93 -8.32
CA ASP A 526 -7.14 -18.08 -8.11
C ASP A 526 -6.28 -17.93 -9.39
N GLY A 527 -6.95 -17.67 -10.53
CA GLY A 527 -6.32 -17.53 -11.85
C GLY A 527 -5.86 -18.84 -12.54
N SER A 528 -6.00 -20.01 -11.89
CA SER A 528 -5.63 -21.32 -12.45
C SER A 528 -6.85 -22.16 -12.85
N PRO A 529 -6.88 -22.81 -14.03
CA PRO A 529 -8.03 -23.61 -14.46
C PRO A 529 -8.12 -24.90 -13.63
N VAL A 530 -9.26 -25.14 -12.96
CA VAL A 530 -9.47 -26.33 -12.11
C VAL A 530 -10.50 -27.32 -12.66
N LEU A 531 -11.39 -26.88 -13.56
CA LEU A 531 -12.41 -27.72 -14.17
C LEU A 531 -12.81 -27.18 -15.54
N THR A 532 -12.85 -28.03 -16.56
CA THR A 532 -13.51 -27.73 -17.85
C THR A 532 -14.77 -28.59 -17.96
N THR A 533 -15.90 -27.99 -18.35
CA THR A 533 -17.23 -28.61 -18.35
C THR A 533 -18.16 -27.91 -19.34
N THR A 534 -19.46 -28.19 -19.32
CA THR A 534 -20.49 -27.48 -20.10
C THR A 534 -21.71 -27.13 -19.27
N THR A 535 -22.54 -26.20 -19.76
CA THR A 535 -23.87 -25.92 -19.19
C THR A 535 -24.91 -26.98 -19.58
N ASP A 536 -26.08 -26.95 -18.95
CA ASP A 536 -27.28 -27.70 -19.34
C ASP A 536 -27.97 -27.09 -20.59
N SER A 537 -29.08 -27.68 -21.05
CA SER A 537 -29.85 -27.20 -22.21
C SER A 537 -30.51 -25.83 -22.01
N HIS A 538 -30.49 -25.26 -20.79
CA HIS A 538 -31.01 -23.94 -20.46
C HIS A 538 -29.90 -22.92 -20.17
N GLY A 539 -28.63 -23.29 -20.38
CA GLY A 539 -27.48 -22.43 -20.11
C GLY A 539 -27.08 -22.35 -18.64
N ARG A 540 -27.51 -23.28 -17.79
CA ARG A 540 -27.17 -23.32 -16.36
C ARG A 540 -25.96 -24.22 -16.09
N LEU A 541 -25.15 -23.82 -15.12
CA LEU A 541 -24.06 -24.60 -14.54
C LEU A 541 -24.43 -24.96 -13.10
N ASP A 542 -24.09 -26.17 -12.66
CA ASP A 542 -24.14 -26.58 -11.26
C ASP A 542 -23.08 -27.66 -11.03
N VAL A 543 -21.96 -27.29 -10.40
CA VAL A 543 -20.80 -28.19 -10.23
C VAL A 543 -20.18 -28.06 -8.84
N THR A 544 -19.69 -29.17 -8.31
CA THR A 544 -18.94 -29.24 -7.06
C THR A 544 -17.48 -29.58 -7.34
N ARG A 545 -16.55 -28.79 -6.79
CA ARG A 545 -15.12 -28.97 -6.91
C ARG A 545 -14.52 -29.24 -5.52
N ALA A 546 -13.85 -30.38 -5.37
CA ALA A 546 -13.06 -30.73 -4.19
C ALA A 546 -11.55 -30.64 -4.47
N GLY A 547 -10.73 -30.78 -3.44
CA GLY A 547 -9.27 -30.67 -3.54
C GLY A 547 -8.80 -29.23 -3.70
N VAL A 548 -9.54 -28.28 -3.12
CA VAL A 548 -9.17 -26.86 -3.06
C VAL A 548 -8.78 -26.56 -1.61
N LEU A 549 -7.62 -25.92 -1.42
CA LEU A 549 -7.15 -25.52 -0.09
C LEU A 549 -8.12 -24.54 0.56
N GLY A 550 -8.30 -24.65 1.88
CA GLY A 550 -9.11 -23.74 2.68
C GLY A 550 -8.70 -22.28 2.57
N GLY A 551 -9.60 -21.41 3.02
CA GLY A 551 -9.49 -19.96 2.90
C GLY A 551 -10.30 -19.40 1.73
N ARG A 552 -10.22 -18.08 1.54
CA ARG A 552 -10.99 -17.39 0.50
C ARG A 552 -10.37 -17.60 -0.87
N ARG A 553 -11.16 -18.13 -1.81
CA ARG A 553 -10.77 -18.47 -3.19
C ARG A 553 -11.58 -17.66 -4.18
N GLU A 554 -10.95 -17.16 -5.24
CA GLU A 554 -11.68 -16.57 -6.37
C GLU A 554 -12.09 -17.67 -7.36
N VAL A 555 -13.39 -17.84 -7.60
CA VAL A 555 -13.91 -18.82 -8.57
C VAL A 555 -14.52 -18.10 -9.76
N CYS A 556 -13.83 -18.15 -10.90
CA CYS A 556 -14.30 -17.56 -12.15
C CYS A 556 -14.93 -18.62 -13.06
N VAL A 557 -16.09 -18.30 -13.63
CA VAL A 557 -16.78 -19.10 -14.65
C VAL A 557 -16.62 -18.40 -16.00
N ILE A 558 -15.79 -18.97 -16.88
CA ILE A 558 -15.60 -18.49 -18.25
C ILE A 558 -16.52 -19.27 -19.19
N VAL A 559 -17.29 -18.56 -20.00
CA VAL A 559 -18.15 -19.10 -21.06
C VAL A 559 -17.40 -19.00 -22.37
N GLY A 560 -17.09 -20.16 -22.96
CA GLY A 560 -16.45 -20.23 -24.26
C GLY A 560 -17.47 -20.02 -25.38
N ASN A 561 -17.23 -19.03 -26.24
CA ASN A 561 -18.07 -18.75 -27.40
C ASN A 561 -17.75 -19.76 -28.54
N ARG A 562 -18.77 -20.15 -29.32
CA ARG A 562 -18.64 -20.96 -30.54
C ARG A 562 -19.07 -20.24 -31.82
N GLY A 563 -19.63 -19.03 -31.73
CA GLY A 563 -20.02 -18.19 -32.85
C GLY A 563 -19.12 -16.97 -33.03
N GLY A 564 -19.72 -15.79 -33.14
CA GLY A 564 -19.07 -14.54 -33.51
C GLY A 564 -18.93 -13.59 -32.32
N GLY A 565 -17.83 -13.70 -31.58
CA GLY A 565 -17.54 -12.87 -30.41
C GLY A 565 -16.21 -13.27 -29.78
N GLN A 566 -16.11 -13.18 -28.45
CA GLN A 566 -14.98 -13.70 -27.67
C GLN A 566 -15.49 -14.55 -26.51
N ASP A 567 -14.62 -15.38 -25.94
CA ASP A 567 -14.86 -16.04 -24.66
C ASP A 567 -15.01 -14.97 -23.57
N VAL A 568 -16.05 -15.08 -22.73
CA VAL A 568 -16.34 -14.10 -21.68
C VAL A 568 -16.24 -14.75 -20.31
N VAL A 569 -15.53 -14.09 -19.41
CA VAL A 569 -15.69 -14.33 -17.96
C VAL A 569 -17.11 -13.92 -17.60
N ALA A 570 -18.01 -14.89 -17.49
CA ALA A 570 -19.41 -14.60 -17.16
C ALA A 570 -19.52 -14.01 -15.76
N ASP A 571 -18.76 -14.56 -14.80
CA ASP A 571 -18.68 -14.03 -13.46
C ASP A 571 -17.46 -14.56 -12.71
N CYS A 572 -17.02 -13.84 -11.69
CA CYS A 572 -16.06 -14.30 -10.70
C CYS A 572 -16.64 -14.07 -9.31
N ALA A 573 -16.86 -15.15 -8.56
CA ALA A 573 -17.35 -15.08 -7.20
C ALA A 573 -16.30 -15.60 -6.23
N PHE A 574 -16.04 -14.84 -5.17
CA PHE A 574 -15.26 -15.36 -4.06
C PHE A 574 -16.08 -16.36 -3.25
N VAL A 575 -15.44 -17.44 -2.83
CA VAL A 575 -15.99 -18.43 -1.91
C VAL A 575 -14.99 -18.70 -0.80
N ASP A 576 -15.46 -18.67 0.44
CA ASP A 576 -14.68 -19.11 1.58
C ASP A 576 -14.71 -20.64 1.62
N VAL A 577 -13.68 -21.27 1.06
CA VAL A 577 -13.49 -22.72 1.14
C VAL A 577 -13.19 -23.05 2.59
N LEU A 578 -14.02 -23.89 3.20
CA LEU A 578 -13.83 -24.27 4.59
C LEU A 578 -12.57 -25.15 4.67
N GLY A 579 -11.61 -24.75 5.51
CA GLY A 579 -10.43 -25.56 5.74
C GLY A 579 -10.70 -26.73 6.69
N TRP A 580 -9.69 -27.58 6.87
CA TRP A 580 -9.74 -28.63 7.87
C TRP A 580 -9.12 -28.10 9.16
N SER A 581 -9.83 -28.21 10.29
CA SER A 581 -9.21 -27.93 11.59
C SER A 581 -8.13 -28.98 11.94
N PRO A 582 -7.09 -28.61 12.69
CA PRO A 582 -6.12 -29.55 13.21
C PRO A 582 -6.75 -30.67 14.02
N MET A 583 -6.10 -31.82 13.99
CA MET A 583 -6.46 -32.98 14.79
C MET A 583 -5.30 -33.34 15.70
N GLY A 584 -5.59 -33.64 16.97
CA GLY A 584 -4.58 -34.02 17.94
C GLY A 584 -5.20 -34.58 19.21
N ASN A 585 -4.36 -34.92 20.17
CA ASN A 585 -4.79 -35.33 21.50
C ASN A 585 -3.71 -35.04 22.55
N LEU A 586 -4.12 -34.54 23.72
CA LEU A 586 -3.31 -34.50 24.93
C LEU A 586 -3.31 -35.89 25.58
N GLU A 587 -2.19 -36.60 25.49
CA GLU A 587 -2.08 -38.00 25.93
C GLU A 587 -1.55 -38.12 27.36
N SER A 588 -0.55 -37.31 27.72
CA SER A 588 0.12 -37.39 29.02
C SER A 588 0.20 -36.02 29.69
N VAL A 589 -0.03 -36.01 31.01
CA VAL A 589 0.29 -34.90 31.91
C VAL A 589 0.87 -35.50 33.19
N THR A 590 2.17 -35.31 33.43
CA THR A 590 2.89 -35.87 34.57
C THR A 590 3.46 -34.75 35.44
N ARG A 591 3.27 -34.85 36.76
CA ARG A 591 3.72 -33.84 37.74
C ARG A 591 4.80 -34.41 38.66
N SER A 592 5.87 -33.65 38.88
CA SER A 592 6.85 -33.90 39.93
C SER A 592 7.19 -32.57 40.63
N GLY A 593 6.81 -32.43 41.90
CA GLY A 593 6.95 -31.15 42.61
C GLY A 593 6.25 -29.99 41.89
N ARG A 594 7.02 -28.91 41.67
CA ARG A 594 6.66 -27.71 40.89
C ARG A 594 6.95 -27.81 39.38
N HIS A 595 7.13 -29.03 38.86
CA HIS A 595 7.28 -29.34 37.43
C HIS A 595 6.08 -30.14 36.90
N VAL A 596 5.58 -29.76 35.73
CA VAL A 596 4.56 -30.49 34.95
C VAL A 596 5.04 -30.66 33.52
N ALA A 597 5.16 -31.91 33.07
CA ALA A 597 5.42 -32.25 31.67
C ALA A 597 4.13 -32.70 30.98
N LEU A 598 3.94 -32.27 29.73
CA LEU A 598 2.83 -32.63 28.86
C LEU A 598 3.35 -33.26 27.57
N SER A 599 2.61 -34.22 27.00
CA SER A 599 2.87 -34.72 25.66
C SER A 599 1.62 -35.21 24.95
N GLY A 600 1.70 -35.29 23.62
CA GLY A 600 0.64 -35.74 22.75
C GLY A 600 1.05 -35.78 21.29
N TRP A 601 0.06 -35.69 20.41
CA TRP A 601 0.26 -35.46 18.98
C TRP A 601 -0.71 -34.40 18.45
N ALA A 602 -0.36 -33.79 17.33
CA ALA A 602 -1.15 -32.82 16.59
C ALA A 602 -0.67 -32.75 15.12
N PHE A 603 -1.59 -32.62 14.17
CA PHE A 603 -1.32 -32.32 12.78
C PHE A 603 -2.47 -31.53 12.16
N ASP A 604 -2.21 -30.86 11.04
CA ASP A 604 -3.23 -30.19 10.24
C ASP A 604 -3.32 -30.89 8.88
N PRO A 605 -4.51 -31.36 8.43
CA PRO A 605 -4.67 -31.97 7.11
C PRO A 605 -4.32 -31.05 5.93
N GLU A 606 -4.26 -29.73 6.13
CA GLU A 606 -3.88 -28.74 5.12
C GLU A 606 -2.37 -28.45 5.09
N SER A 607 -1.59 -28.99 6.05
CA SER A 607 -0.14 -28.81 6.13
C SER A 607 0.64 -30.12 5.97
N HIS A 608 1.67 -30.09 5.11
CA HIS A 608 2.68 -31.15 5.04
C HIS A 608 3.85 -30.94 6.03
N ALA A 609 3.90 -29.79 6.72
CA ALA A 609 4.89 -29.47 7.75
C ALA A 609 4.30 -29.64 9.17
N PRO A 610 5.12 -29.93 10.19
CA PRO A 610 4.69 -29.95 11.59
C PRO A 610 4.04 -28.62 11.99
N ILE A 611 2.91 -28.72 12.71
CA ILE A 611 2.19 -27.55 13.24
C ILE A 611 2.62 -27.22 14.68
N SER A 612 2.23 -26.04 15.15
CA SER A 612 2.50 -25.59 16.52
C SER A 612 1.39 -26.01 17.49
N VAL A 613 1.76 -26.30 18.74
CA VAL A 613 0.84 -26.59 19.84
C VAL A 613 1.09 -25.60 20.98
N ALA A 614 0.08 -24.79 21.28
CA ALA A 614 0.05 -23.90 22.42
C ALA A 614 -0.32 -24.68 23.70
N VAL A 615 0.48 -24.53 24.74
CA VAL A 615 0.17 -25.04 26.09
C VAL A 615 -0.36 -23.89 26.93
N LEU A 616 -1.48 -24.12 27.61
CA LEU A 616 -2.14 -23.16 28.48
C LEU A 616 -2.07 -23.62 29.94
N PHE A 617 -1.87 -22.69 30.86
CA PHE A 617 -1.94 -22.87 32.30
C PHE A 617 -2.94 -21.86 32.87
N ASP A 618 -3.99 -22.34 33.54
CA ASP A 618 -5.14 -21.55 34.01
C ASP A 618 -5.72 -20.62 32.93
N GLY A 619 -5.83 -21.15 31.70
CA GLY A 619 -6.37 -20.43 30.53
C GLY A 619 -5.39 -19.44 29.87
N ARG A 620 -4.20 -19.23 30.42
CA ARG A 620 -3.15 -18.38 29.81
C ARG A 620 -2.17 -19.23 29.01
N ARG A 621 -1.85 -18.84 27.77
CA ARG A 621 -0.81 -19.48 26.95
C ARG A 621 0.55 -19.27 27.63
N VAL A 622 1.25 -20.36 27.96
CA VAL A 622 2.55 -20.34 28.68
C VAL A 622 3.70 -20.95 27.87
N ALA A 623 3.41 -21.74 26.84
CA ALA A 623 4.41 -22.22 25.89
C ALA A 623 3.76 -22.45 24.52
N VAL A 624 4.58 -22.48 23.47
CA VAL A 624 4.24 -22.99 22.14
C VAL A 624 5.36 -23.93 21.72
N VAL A 625 5.03 -25.15 21.29
CA VAL A 625 6.00 -26.17 20.88
C VAL A 625 5.62 -26.78 19.53
N PRO A 626 6.58 -27.13 18.66
CA PRO A 626 6.27 -27.81 17.41
C PRO A 626 5.80 -29.25 17.65
N ALA A 627 4.98 -29.76 16.73
CA ALA A 627 4.57 -31.16 16.63
C ALA A 627 5.54 -31.98 15.76
N ASP A 628 6.84 -31.76 15.93
CA ASP A 628 7.91 -32.31 15.07
C ASP A 628 8.45 -33.69 15.51
N ARG A 629 8.05 -34.18 16.70
CA ARG A 629 8.54 -35.44 17.26
C ARG A 629 7.95 -36.63 16.51
N SER A 630 8.76 -37.69 16.37
CA SER A 630 8.33 -38.87 15.60
C SER A 630 7.21 -39.65 16.31
N ARG A 631 6.11 -39.90 15.58
CA ARG A 631 4.92 -40.68 15.97
C ARG A 631 4.46 -41.59 14.82
N PRO A 632 5.26 -42.61 14.44
CA PRO A 632 4.91 -43.53 13.36
C PRO A 632 3.65 -44.36 13.65
N ASP A 633 3.31 -44.55 14.93
CA ASP A 633 2.05 -45.15 15.40
C ASP A 633 0.82 -44.33 15.00
N VAL A 634 0.90 -43.01 15.16
CA VAL A 634 -0.17 -42.07 14.80
C VAL A 634 -0.27 -41.93 13.27
N ALA A 635 0.88 -41.86 12.59
CA ALA A 635 0.97 -41.84 11.13
C ALA A 635 0.28 -43.05 10.48
N ALA A 636 0.56 -44.26 10.96
CA ALA A 636 -0.06 -45.50 10.48
C ALA A 636 -1.58 -45.57 10.75
N SER A 637 -2.06 -44.92 11.81
CA SER A 637 -3.49 -44.88 12.19
C SER A 637 -4.31 -43.87 11.39
N LYS A 638 -3.68 -42.79 10.89
CA LYS A 638 -4.38 -41.61 10.37
C LYS A 638 -3.98 -41.18 8.95
N GLY A 639 -2.96 -41.80 8.35
CA GLY A 639 -2.52 -41.50 6.98
C GLY A 639 -1.75 -40.17 6.85
N MET A 640 -1.07 -39.74 7.91
CA MET A 640 -0.30 -38.48 7.97
C MET A 640 1.23 -38.73 7.95
N GLY A 641 2.02 -37.65 7.92
CA GLY A 641 3.47 -37.72 8.07
C GLY A 641 3.93 -38.27 9.43
N SER A 642 5.14 -38.83 9.50
CA SER A 642 5.67 -39.49 10.70
C SER A 642 6.01 -38.56 11.87
N ASN A 643 5.96 -37.24 11.67
CA ASN A 643 6.38 -36.22 12.61
C ASN A 643 5.16 -35.37 12.97
N SER A 644 4.46 -35.79 14.02
CA SER A 644 3.23 -35.16 14.55
C SER A 644 3.17 -35.18 16.07
N GLY A 645 4.21 -35.66 16.76
CA GLY A 645 4.28 -35.68 18.22
C GLY A 645 4.79 -34.35 18.78
N TRP A 646 4.28 -33.95 19.94
CA TRP A 646 4.74 -32.76 20.65
C TRP A 646 4.96 -33.07 22.13
N GLY A 647 5.71 -32.22 22.82
CA GLY A 647 5.84 -32.26 24.27
C GLY A 647 6.42 -30.97 24.83
N ALA A 648 5.98 -30.62 26.04
CA ALA A 648 6.34 -29.38 26.72
C ALA A 648 6.59 -29.64 28.21
N GLU A 649 7.45 -28.83 28.81
CA GLU A 649 7.80 -28.89 30.23
C GLU A 649 7.56 -27.52 30.87
N LEU A 650 6.82 -27.51 31.97
CA LEU A 650 6.47 -26.31 32.73
C LEU A 650 7.12 -26.37 34.11
N TRP A 651 7.99 -25.41 34.40
CA TRP A 651 8.82 -25.39 35.60
C TRP A 651 8.41 -24.25 36.56
N ALA A 652 8.82 -24.37 37.83
CA ALA A 652 8.60 -23.38 38.89
C ALA A 652 7.12 -22.98 39.14
N LEU A 653 6.17 -23.83 38.75
CA LEU A 653 4.72 -23.54 38.84
C LEU A 653 4.27 -23.19 40.27
N PRO A 654 3.30 -22.28 40.46
CA PRO A 654 2.76 -21.97 41.79
C PRO A 654 2.20 -23.19 42.50
N ASP A 655 2.20 -23.20 43.84
CA ASP A 655 1.55 -24.25 44.63
C ASP A 655 0.04 -24.02 44.62
N GLY A 656 -0.75 -25.05 44.34
CA GLY A 656 -2.20 -24.91 44.17
C GLY A 656 -2.82 -25.95 43.23
N ALA A 657 -4.12 -25.81 43.01
CA ALA A 657 -4.85 -26.57 42.00
C ALA A 657 -4.95 -25.72 40.71
N HIS A 658 -4.48 -26.27 39.60
CA HIS A 658 -4.32 -25.59 38.33
C HIS A 658 -4.87 -26.44 37.17
N THR A 659 -5.23 -25.79 36.08
CA THR A 659 -5.68 -26.45 34.84
C THR A 659 -4.62 -26.27 33.75
N VAL A 660 -4.13 -27.37 33.18
CA VAL A 660 -3.28 -27.32 31.99
C VAL A 660 -4.03 -27.83 30.77
N CYS A 661 -3.92 -27.13 29.65
CA CYS A 661 -4.53 -27.52 28.37
C CYS A 661 -3.50 -27.48 27.24
N ALA A 662 -3.79 -28.18 26.15
CA ALA A 662 -3.04 -28.07 24.90
C ALA A 662 -3.98 -27.72 23.74
N VAL A 663 -3.55 -26.83 22.84
CA VAL A 663 -4.31 -26.36 21.68
C VAL A 663 -3.41 -26.44 20.45
N ALA A 664 -3.79 -27.24 19.45
CA ALA A 664 -3.15 -27.24 18.14
C ALA A 664 -3.52 -25.97 17.39
N LEU A 665 -2.51 -25.28 16.87
CA LEU A 665 -2.66 -24.05 16.09
C LEU A 665 -2.82 -24.41 14.61
N ASN A 666 -3.83 -23.81 13.98
CA ASN A 666 -4.24 -24.13 12.62
C ASN A 666 -3.34 -23.50 11.55
N VAL A 667 -3.09 -24.24 10.47
CA VAL A 667 -2.30 -23.83 9.30
C VAL A 667 -3.13 -24.07 8.04
N GLY A 668 -4.08 -23.18 7.78
CA GLY A 668 -5.03 -23.32 6.69
C GLY A 668 -6.31 -22.52 6.93
N GLY A 669 -7.42 -22.95 6.32
CA GLY A 669 -8.74 -22.32 6.48
C GLY A 669 -9.58 -22.88 7.64
N GLY A 670 -9.04 -23.81 8.43
CA GLY A 670 -9.70 -24.35 9.62
C GLY A 670 -9.59 -23.41 10.84
N ALA A 671 -9.79 -23.98 12.02
CA ALA A 671 -9.68 -23.28 13.31
C ALA A 671 -8.88 -24.08 14.32
N ASP A 672 -8.11 -23.38 15.18
CA ASP A 672 -7.36 -23.93 16.32
C ASP A 672 -8.19 -24.95 17.12
N GLN A 673 -7.58 -26.07 17.50
CA GLN A 673 -8.28 -27.15 18.20
C GLN A 673 -7.74 -27.47 19.58
N ASN A 674 -8.66 -27.57 20.55
CA ASN A 674 -8.33 -27.97 21.91
C ASN A 674 -8.10 -29.49 21.97
N LEU A 675 -6.86 -29.87 22.24
CA LEU A 675 -6.40 -31.25 22.31
C LEU A 675 -6.75 -31.91 23.65
N GLY A 676 -7.19 -31.12 24.64
CA GLY A 676 -7.62 -31.58 25.95
C GLY A 676 -7.07 -30.72 27.09
N CYS A 677 -7.72 -30.82 28.25
CA CYS A 677 -7.32 -30.19 29.50
C CYS A 677 -7.22 -31.22 30.63
N ARG A 678 -6.31 -31.01 31.59
CA ARG A 678 -6.16 -31.79 32.83
C ARG A 678 -5.94 -30.87 34.02
N ASN A 679 -6.55 -31.23 35.15
CA ASN A 679 -6.32 -30.56 36.42
C ASN A 679 -5.10 -31.20 37.10
N VAL A 680 -4.20 -30.38 37.62
CA VAL A 680 -2.99 -30.78 38.35
C VAL A 680 -2.95 -30.05 39.70
N VAL A 681 -2.49 -30.72 40.74
CA VAL A 681 -2.26 -30.09 42.06
C VAL A 681 -0.77 -30.02 42.32
N VAL A 682 -0.22 -28.81 42.23
CA VAL A 682 1.19 -28.51 42.46
C VAL A 682 1.46 -28.35 43.96
N LYS A 683 2.54 -28.99 44.41
CA LYS A 683 3.05 -29.10 45.79
C LYS A 683 4.53 -29.46 45.76
#